data_AF-A0A9R1CBZ1-F1
#
_entry.id   AF-A0A9R1CBZ1-F1
#
_cell.length_a   1.000
_cell.length_b   1.000
_cell.length_c   1.000
_cell.angle_alpha   90.00
_cell.angle_beta   90.00
_cell.angle_gamma   90.00
#
_symmetry.space_group_name_H-M   'P 1'
#
loop_
_entity.id
_entity.type
_entity.pdbx_description
1 polymer ?
#
loop_
_entity_poly.entity_id
_entity_poly.type
_entity_poly.pdbx_seq_one_letter_code
_entity_poly.pdbx_strand_id
1 'polypeptide(L)'
;MKKAITIIAAIAVSIAMSAQEPAANKSWTFTTLPSPDVENLNADTAWTTDSKNRYCFVKAIDDAVLTANGTELTVTGGLRFTATANSNGNIRLGGTTASLWLGDADKLTIPARKKGDVVTLTYMTSNKSATRNLGLENITGTFPATTGKEQQTGTGTVVADGDVTFTIEGGMYFYTLSVQDSASAEDNPNGGGSGKGNENNPNDQARGMSYTGESINTPTATDSVIIWCAPDGDDTTADGTATKPYFDLQKAIDRALPGTTIKMKAGKYVYNKRLNINDRNGTHDKYITVMCPDGRAVLDFSAMPYHAHSDNPYQGLRLTSSYWHFYKIDFTNASDNGMLIERNKPTNGTSADVIARTQDAHDNIIEFCNFYRNGDTGLQMKNLASFNYVINCDSYENKDEGDGDADGFAPKISVGDGNYFFGCRAYNNSDDGYDVFFKKDGGFQDNKTIVFESCLAYENGWINGTATKGNMNGFKCGSKQGRMNVVLNRCLAVNNGSKGFDQNHNLGDIIINNCTGYSLQAFGSKAYAYRIYEPLAEGSVCEVSNSVAIDDYTVKTASDKGEYGYKDKKYGRVQVTVASKEQTNDWLCSEANFQSMNDYADLIGPRQDDGNLNWDNITWGHPTVDNATIVDRGTAIAANTRYDASGVAVPAIAYAGTAPDLGAFEQGLVSKKANYGTIDAIKTLSAKAGQKRASLVQAFNGMVIVNIEGGVAHEKYTVSAYSANGALLGEHHFNGTNTSVYLPSTHGTIILRISGNGLNEAFKAVMK
;
A
#
# COMPACT_ATOMS: atom_id res chain seq x y z
N MET A 1 -7.17 10.80 86.16
CA MET A 1 -6.07 11.80 86.22
C MET A 1 -4.94 11.33 85.32
N LYS A 2 -4.57 12.21 84.35
CA LYS A 2 -3.24 12.40 83.74
C LYS A 2 -2.50 11.17 83.18
N LYS A 3 -2.36 11.12 81.83
CA LYS A 3 -1.14 11.44 81.04
C LYS A 3 -0.14 10.25 81.05
N ALA A 4 0.48 9.77 79.98
CA ALA A 4 0.79 10.39 78.69
C ALA A 4 1.46 9.36 77.74
N ILE A 5 1.41 9.64 76.43
CA ILE A 5 2.46 9.44 75.39
C ILE A 5 2.71 8.00 74.87
N THR A 6 2.79 7.66 73.58
CA THR A 6 2.50 8.28 72.26
C THR A 6 2.67 7.17 71.20
N ILE A 7 1.60 6.92 70.42
CA ILE A 7 1.51 6.71 68.96
C ILE A 7 2.61 5.90 68.24
N ILE A 8 2.24 4.74 67.67
CA ILE A 8 2.24 4.46 66.22
C ILE A 8 1.10 3.46 65.92
N ALA A 9 0.00 3.92 65.35
CA ALA A 9 -1.02 3.07 64.73
C ALA A 9 -1.27 3.64 63.33
N ALA A 10 -0.72 2.98 62.32
CA ALA A 10 -0.97 3.29 60.92
C ALA A 10 -2.40 2.86 60.58
N ILE A 11 -3.32 3.83 60.54
CA ILE A 11 -4.65 3.65 59.96
C ILE A 11 -4.46 3.74 58.45
N ALA A 12 -4.63 2.60 57.77
CA ALA A 12 -4.71 2.52 56.33
C ALA A 12 -5.96 3.30 55.86
N VAL A 13 -5.75 4.52 55.38
CA VAL A 13 -6.75 5.24 54.59
C VAL A 13 -6.73 4.62 53.20
N SER A 14 -7.81 3.91 52.87
CA SER A 14 -8.11 3.47 51.52
C SER A 14 -8.37 4.70 50.64
N ILE A 15 -7.32 5.24 50.03
CA ILE A 15 -7.44 6.14 48.87
C ILE A 15 -7.59 5.21 47.68
N ALA A 16 -8.83 4.99 47.24
CA ALA A 16 -9.09 4.54 45.88
C ALA A 16 -8.65 5.68 44.95
N MET A 17 -7.36 5.71 44.61
CA MET A 17 -6.91 6.40 43.40
C MET A 17 -7.46 5.57 42.24
N SER A 18 -8.54 6.02 41.62
CA SER A 18 -8.85 5.60 40.26
C SER A 18 -7.68 6.06 39.41
N ALA A 19 -6.77 5.13 39.09
CA ALA A 19 -5.85 5.31 37.99
C ALA A 19 -6.73 5.45 36.75
N GLN A 20 -6.94 6.70 36.32
CA GLN A 20 -7.64 7.02 35.10
C GLN A 20 -6.78 6.49 33.97
N GLU A 21 -7.27 5.47 33.27
CA GLU A 21 -6.71 4.90 32.05
C GLU A 21 -6.20 6.02 31.12
N PRO A 22 -5.04 5.89 30.45
CA PRO A 22 -4.61 6.86 29.45
C PRO A 22 -5.70 6.94 28.38
N ALA A 23 -6.21 8.15 28.15
CA ALA A 23 -7.30 8.35 27.21
C ALA A 23 -6.81 8.12 25.78
N ALA A 24 -7.33 7.07 25.15
CA ALA A 24 -7.17 6.77 23.72
C ALA A 24 -7.41 7.99 22.81
N ASN A 25 -6.93 7.91 21.57
CA ASN A 25 -7.26 8.86 20.50
C ASN A 25 -8.76 9.16 20.53
N LYS A 26 -9.11 10.44 20.69
CA LYS A 26 -10.50 10.86 20.88
C LYS A 26 -10.78 12.06 20.00
N SER A 27 -11.91 12.02 19.29
CA SER A 27 -12.38 13.11 18.46
C SER A 27 -13.80 13.50 18.84
N TRP A 28 -14.08 14.79 18.69
CA TRP A 28 -15.39 15.39 18.84
C TRP A 28 -15.71 16.14 17.55
N THR A 29 -16.92 15.93 17.05
CA THR A 29 -17.46 16.63 15.89
C THR A 29 -18.71 17.36 16.34
N PHE A 30 -18.68 18.69 16.26
CA PHE A 30 -19.74 19.56 16.75
C PHE A 30 -20.73 19.97 15.66
N THR A 31 -20.62 19.39 14.45
CA THR A 31 -21.46 19.72 13.29
C THR A 31 -22.82 19.04 13.29
N THR A 32 -23.04 18.05 14.15
CA THR A 32 -24.33 17.37 14.30
C THR A 32 -24.63 17.14 15.78
N LEU A 33 -25.92 17.09 16.12
CA LEU A 33 -26.38 16.70 17.44
C LEU A 33 -27.00 15.31 17.38
N PRO A 34 -26.50 14.34 18.16
CA PRO A 34 -27.10 13.02 18.26
C PRO A 34 -28.57 13.10 18.74
N SER A 35 -29.44 12.23 18.20
CA SER A 35 -30.86 12.19 18.61
C SER A 35 -31.06 12.07 20.14
N PRO A 36 -30.28 11.25 20.88
CA PRO A 36 -30.39 11.18 22.34
C PRO A 36 -30.07 12.52 23.05
N ASP A 37 -29.08 13.25 22.55
CA ASP A 37 -28.73 14.57 23.10
C ASP A 37 -29.87 15.56 22.84
N VAL A 38 -30.48 15.54 21.65
CA VAL A 38 -31.63 16.39 21.29
C VAL A 38 -32.84 16.14 22.21
N GLU A 39 -33.14 14.88 22.50
CA GLU A 39 -34.23 14.52 23.41
C GLU A 39 -33.97 15.07 24.83
N ASN A 40 -32.77 14.87 25.35
CA ASN A 40 -32.38 15.37 26.67
C ASN A 40 -32.36 16.91 26.74
N LEU A 41 -31.86 17.57 25.71
CA LEU A 41 -31.81 19.04 25.61
C LEU A 41 -33.22 19.66 25.60
N ASN A 42 -34.17 19.04 24.90
CA ASN A 42 -35.56 19.52 24.87
C ASN A 42 -36.30 19.33 26.22
N ALA A 43 -35.84 18.38 27.04
CA ALA A 43 -36.44 18.08 28.34
C ALA A 43 -35.85 18.91 29.50
N ASP A 44 -34.77 19.66 29.28
CA ASP A 44 -34.03 20.35 30.34
C ASP A 44 -34.18 21.88 30.31
N THR A 45 -34.70 22.44 31.40
CA THR A 45 -34.89 23.89 31.59
C THR A 45 -33.59 24.72 31.67
N ALA A 46 -32.42 24.08 31.81
CA ALA A 46 -31.12 24.74 31.71
C ALA A 46 -30.74 25.10 30.26
N TRP A 47 -31.51 24.61 29.28
CA TRP A 47 -31.32 24.86 27.86
C TRP A 47 -32.52 25.60 27.26
N THR A 48 -32.25 26.58 26.41
CA THR A 48 -33.26 27.30 25.62
C THR A 48 -32.91 27.25 24.13
N THR A 49 -33.84 27.54 23.23
CA THR A 49 -33.53 27.63 21.79
C THR A 49 -33.51 29.07 21.30
N ASP A 50 -32.51 29.45 20.52
CA ASP A 50 -32.45 30.77 19.88
C ASP A 50 -33.10 30.82 18.49
N SER A 51 -33.11 31.99 17.85
CA SER A 51 -33.69 32.21 16.51
C SER A 51 -33.00 31.46 15.38
N LYS A 52 -31.87 30.78 15.65
CA LYS A 52 -31.16 29.91 14.69
C LYS A 52 -31.34 28.43 15.01
N ASN A 53 -32.28 28.11 15.91
CA ASN A 53 -32.54 26.76 16.42
C ASN A 53 -31.32 26.13 17.11
N ARG A 54 -30.46 26.96 17.74
CA ARG A 54 -29.34 26.46 18.55
C ARG A 54 -29.82 26.25 19.99
N TYR A 55 -29.39 25.16 20.61
CA TYR A 55 -29.59 24.94 22.04
C TYR A 55 -28.58 25.78 22.82
N CYS A 56 -29.07 26.62 23.72
CA CYS A 56 -28.32 27.62 24.47
C CYS A 56 -28.31 27.26 25.95
N PHE A 57 -27.15 26.99 26.52
CA PHE A 57 -27.01 26.72 27.96
C PHE A 57 -27.03 28.03 28.75
N VAL A 58 -28.03 28.25 29.60
CA VAL A 58 -28.27 29.55 30.26
C VAL A 58 -27.74 29.66 31.69
N LYS A 59 -27.21 28.58 32.25
CA LYS A 59 -26.66 28.53 33.61
C LYS A 59 -25.14 28.77 33.62
N ALA A 60 -24.60 29.03 34.80
CA ALA A 60 -23.15 29.01 34.99
C ALA A 60 -22.67 27.55 35.09
N ILE A 61 -21.46 27.30 34.60
CA ILE A 61 -20.75 26.02 34.70
C ILE A 61 -19.30 26.33 35.03
N ASP A 62 -18.67 25.53 35.89
CA ASP A 62 -17.29 25.72 36.31
C ASP A 62 -16.55 24.39 36.29
N ASP A 63 -15.62 24.26 35.33
CA ASP A 63 -14.79 23.09 35.06
C ASP A 63 -15.56 21.76 35.18
N ALA A 64 -16.74 21.71 34.55
CA ALA A 64 -17.66 20.57 34.63
C ALA A 64 -18.17 20.16 33.25
N VAL A 65 -18.63 18.91 33.15
CA VAL A 65 -19.22 18.35 31.91
C VAL A 65 -20.59 18.96 31.62
N LEU A 66 -20.92 19.12 30.34
CA LEU A 66 -22.25 19.57 29.96
C LEU A 66 -23.26 18.43 30.10
N THR A 67 -24.33 18.70 30.84
CA THR A 67 -25.43 17.76 31.03
C THR A 67 -26.73 18.34 30.53
N ALA A 68 -27.64 17.47 30.07
CA ALA A 68 -29.04 17.78 29.90
C ALA A 68 -29.89 16.64 30.49
N ASN A 69 -30.95 16.99 31.21
CA ASN A 69 -31.87 16.06 31.84
C ASN A 69 -31.14 15.02 32.74
N GLY A 70 -30.13 15.50 33.48
CA GLY A 70 -29.31 14.68 34.37
C GLY A 70 -28.31 13.74 33.67
N THR A 71 -28.19 13.80 32.34
CA THR A 71 -27.27 12.96 31.55
C THR A 71 -26.21 13.81 30.88
N GLU A 72 -24.95 13.35 30.86
CA GLU A 72 -23.88 14.00 30.11
C GLU A 72 -24.17 13.98 28.60
N LEU A 73 -23.96 15.10 27.93
CA LEU A 73 -24.18 15.20 26.49
C LEU A 73 -23.09 14.44 25.73
N THR A 74 -23.51 13.57 24.82
CA THR A 74 -22.62 12.72 24.02
C THR A 74 -21.71 13.55 23.12
N VAL A 75 -22.25 14.59 22.49
CA VAL A 75 -21.53 15.48 21.55
C VAL A 75 -20.33 16.19 22.20
N THR A 76 -20.34 16.39 23.51
CA THR A 76 -19.25 17.01 24.29
C THR A 76 -18.68 16.06 25.32
N GLY A 77 -18.95 14.76 25.21
CA GLY A 77 -18.67 13.79 26.27
C GLY A 77 -17.19 13.77 26.67
N GLY A 78 -16.93 13.88 27.97
CA GLY A 78 -15.61 13.96 28.58
C GLY A 78 -14.87 15.29 28.40
N LEU A 79 -15.51 16.32 27.85
CA LEU A 79 -14.98 17.69 27.86
C LEU A 79 -15.58 18.46 29.04
N ARG A 80 -14.78 19.35 29.63
CA ARG A 80 -15.22 20.22 30.72
C ARG A 80 -15.28 21.67 30.27
N PHE A 81 -16.20 22.43 30.83
CA PHE A 81 -16.48 23.80 30.43
C PHE A 81 -16.54 24.72 31.65
N THR A 82 -16.06 25.95 31.46
CA THR A 82 -16.32 27.06 32.38
C THR A 82 -17.02 28.18 31.62
N ALA A 83 -18.19 28.59 32.07
CA ALA A 83 -18.94 29.70 31.50
C ALA A 83 -19.81 30.39 32.58
N THR A 84 -20.03 31.69 32.43
CA THR A 84 -20.94 32.44 33.31
C THR A 84 -22.39 32.29 32.87
N ALA A 85 -23.34 32.48 33.79
CA ALA A 85 -24.76 32.44 33.45
C ALA A 85 -25.15 33.60 32.52
N ASN A 86 -25.86 33.28 31.43
CA ASN A 86 -26.32 34.27 30.45
C ASN A 86 -27.66 33.82 29.86
N SER A 87 -28.67 34.70 29.87
CA SER A 87 -30.00 34.38 29.34
C SER A 87 -30.01 34.07 27.83
N ASN A 88 -28.98 34.48 27.09
CA ASN A 88 -28.81 34.18 25.66
C ASN A 88 -27.92 32.95 25.40
N GLY A 89 -27.44 32.31 26.46
CA GLY A 89 -26.49 31.20 26.47
C GLY A 89 -25.08 31.57 26.02
N ASN A 90 -24.11 31.28 26.87
CA ASN A 90 -22.68 31.44 26.56
C ASN A 90 -22.12 30.19 25.85
N ILE A 91 -22.71 29.01 26.11
CA ILE A 91 -22.44 27.79 25.36
C ILE A 91 -23.66 27.48 24.48
N ARG A 92 -23.44 27.22 23.19
CA ARG A 92 -24.51 26.87 22.25
C ARG A 92 -24.16 25.70 21.36
N LEU A 93 -25.14 24.87 21.05
CA LEU A 93 -24.97 23.65 20.25
C LEU A 93 -25.99 23.59 19.10
N GLY A 94 -25.55 23.09 17.94
CA GLY A 94 -26.42 22.72 16.82
C GLY A 94 -27.01 23.90 16.04
N GLY A 95 -28.28 23.78 15.66
CA GLY A 95 -28.99 24.75 14.80
C GLY A 95 -28.45 24.83 13.37
N THR A 96 -28.79 25.92 12.67
CA THR A 96 -28.35 26.14 11.27
C THR A 96 -26.85 26.36 11.12
N THR A 97 -26.12 26.54 12.22
CA THR A 97 -24.67 26.76 12.23
C THR A 97 -23.86 25.49 12.41
N ALA A 98 -24.50 24.36 12.78
CA ALA A 98 -23.83 23.06 12.91
C ALA A 98 -22.46 23.18 13.62
N SER A 99 -22.45 23.68 14.85
CA SER A 99 -21.21 23.94 15.60
C SER A 99 -21.46 24.06 17.10
N LEU A 100 -20.39 23.88 17.88
CA LEU A 100 -20.29 24.34 19.26
C LEU A 100 -19.90 25.81 19.22
N TRP A 101 -20.64 26.68 19.89
CA TRP A 101 -20.29 28.08 20.05
C TRP A 101 -20.01 28.37 21.51
N LEU A 102 -18.90 29.06 21.78
CA LEU A 102 -18.50 29.51 23.10
C LEU A 102 -18.42 31.05 23.11
N GLY A 103 -18.78 31.65 24.24
CA GLY A 103 -18.80 33.08 24.50
C GLY A 103 -17.43 33.63 24.89
N ASP A 104 -17.37 34.94 25.12
CA ASP A 104 -16.15 35.60 25.60
C ASP A 104 -15.82 35.16 27.03
N ALA A 105 -14.54 34.90 27.30
CA ALA A 105 -14.00 34.40 28.57
C ALA A 105 -14.45 32.98 28.98
N ASP A 106 -15.22 32.28 28.15
CA ASP A 106 -15.53 30.87 28.38
C ASP A 106 -14.27 30.01 28.21
N LYS A 107 -14.27 28.82 28.81
CA LYS A 107 -13.17 27.84 28.70
C LYS A 107 -13.68 26.49 28.24
N LEU A 108 -12.88 25.84 27.39
CA LEU A 108 -13.00 24.43 27.01
C LEU A 108 -11.77 23.68 27.53
N THR A 109 -11.99 22.66 28.34
CA THR A 109 -10.93 21.87 28.99
C THR A 109 -11.00 20.41 28.54
N ILE A 110 -9.86 19.90 28.10
CA ILE A 110 -9.63 18.48 27.78
C ILE A 110 -8.91 17.85 28.97
N PRO A 111 -9.60 16.97 29.75
CA PRO A 111 -9.02 16.45 30.97
C PRO A 111 -7.92 15.41 30.73
N ALA A 112 -6.96 15.35 31.64
CA ALA A 112 -5.99 14.25 31.78
C ALA A 112 -5.25 13.87 30.49
N ARG A 113 -4.62 14.85 29.82
CA ARG A 113 -3.74 14.61 28.67
C ARG A 113 -2.33 14.22 29.12
N LYS A 114 -1.60 13.52 28.25
CA LYS A 114 -0.18 13.19 28.44
C LYS A 114 0.70 14.17 27.70
N LYS A 115 1.88 14.46 28.26
CA LYS A 115 2.90 15.25 27.58
C LYS A 115 3.21 14.60 26.23
N GLY A 116 3.13 15.37 25.16
CA GLY A 116 3.38 14.89 23.80
C GLY A 116 2.12 14.59 23.00
N ASP A 117 0.94 14.47 23.62
CA ASP A 117 -0.32 14.35 22.89
C ASP A 117 -0.47 15.52 21.90
N VAL A 118 -0.96 15.26 20.69
CA VAL A 118 -1.29 16.29 19.71
C VAL A 118 -2.77 16.59 19.77
N VAL A 119 -3.09 17.86 19.97
CA VAL A 119 -4.46 18.38 19.94
C VAL A 119 -4.65 19.20 18.68
N THR A 120 -5.66 18.83 17.89
CA THR A 120 -6.08 19.58 16.70
C THR A 120 -7.48 20.11 16.90
N LEU A 121 -7.68 21.39 16.58
CA LEU A 121 -8.95 22.08 16.76
C LEU A 121 -9.28 22.90 15.50
N THR A 122 -10.47 22.71 14.93
CA THR A 122 -10.98 23.56 13.84
C THR A 122 -12.01 24.53 14.39
N TYR A 123 -11.76 25.83 14.19
CA TYR A 123 -12.54 26.90 14.81
C TYR A 123 -12.61 28.16 13.93
N MET A 124 -13.54 29.07 14.24
CA MET A 124 -13.61 30.37 13.58
C MET A 124 -14.24 31.45 14.47
N THR A 125 -13.91 32.72 14.20
CA THR A 125 -14.53 33.87 14.87
C THR A 125 -16.02 33.93 14.55
N SER A 126 -16.85 34.23 15.56
CA SER A 126 -18.27 34.48 15.32
C SER A 126 -18.55 35.87 14.76
N ASN A 127 -17.52 36.70 14.57
CA ASN A 127 -17.62 38.09 14.10
C ASN A 127 -16.89 38.27 12.76
N LYS A 128 -17.58 38.85 11.77
CA LYS A 128 -17.03 39.08 10.42
C LYS A 128 -15.86 40.07 10.39
N SER A 129 -15.76 40.98 11.36
CA SER A 129 -14.88 42.15 11.31
C SER A 129 -13.81 42.18 12.41
N ALA A 130 -13.83 41.22 13.34
CA ALA A 130 -12.91 41.18 14.47
C ALA A 130 -12.03 39.92 14.41
N THR A 131 -10.72 40.14 14.46
CA THR A 131 -9.71 39.10 14.67
C THR A 131 -9.77 38.60 16.11
N ARG A 132 -9.77 37.28 16.31
CA ARG A 132 -9.82 36.65 17.65
C ARG A 132 -8.79 35.54 17.78
N ASN A 133 -8.25 35.37 18.99
CA ASN A 133 -7.27 34.34 19.34
C ASN A 133 -7.84 33.37 20.38
N LEU A 134 -7.12 32.28 20.60
CA LEU A 134 -7.34 31.37 21.72
C LEU A 134 -6.26 31.60 22.77
N GLY A 135 -6.65 31.74 24.03
CA GLY A 135 -5.74 31.59 25.17
C GLY A 135 -5.41 30.10 25.35
N LEU A 136 -4.13 29.77 25.41
CA LEU A 136 -3.64 28.40 25.46
C LEU A 136 -3.02 28.08 26.83
N GLU A 137 -3.51 27.05 27.52
CA GLU A 137 -2.94 26.54 28.75
C GLU A 137 -2.52 25.05 28.56
N ASN A 138 -1.28 24.71 28.96
CA ASN A 138 -0.65 23.39 28.83
C ASN A 138 -0.53 22.81 27.40
N ILE A 139 -0.55 23.67 26.38
CA ILE A 139 -0.37 23.28 24.98
C ILE A 139 0.53 24.29 24.28
N THR A 140 1.42 23.81 23.40
CA THR A 140 2.27 24.65 22.55
C THR A 140 2.09 24.25 21.09
N GLY A 141 1.96 25.22 20.19
CA GLY A 141 1.73 24.93 18.78
C GLY A 141 1.19 26.14 18.02
N THR A 142 0.70 25.89 16.82
CA THR A 142 0.17 26.94 15.93
C THR A 142 -1.34 26.93 16.01
N PHE A 143 -1.92 27.94 16.64
CA PHE A 143 -3.36 28.21 16.66
C PHE A 143 -3.60 29.59 16.03
N PRO A 144 -3.84 29.67 14.71
CA PRO A 144 -3.96 30.94 14.00
C PRO A 144 -5.11 31.81 14.54
N ALA A 145 -4.91 33.12 14.52
CA ALA A 145 -6.00 34.06 14.72
C ALA A 145 -7.04 33.90 13.60
N THR A 146 -8.32 34.05 13.93
CA THR A 146 -9.41 33.92 12.96
C THR A 146 -10.12 35.26 12.73
N THR A 147 -10.34 35.60 11.45
CA THR A 147 -10.96 36.83 10.95
C THR A 147 -11.90 36.48 9.79
N GLY A 148 -12.88 37.34 9.46
CA GLY A 148 -13.57 37.25 8.16
C GLY A 148 -14.52 36.08 7.96
N LYS A 149 -14.79 35.26 8.99
CA LYS A 149 -15.49 33.96 8.90
C LYS A 149 -14.75 32.89 8.09
N GLU A 150 -13.43 32.87 8.16
CA GLU A 150 -12.65 31.75 7.69
C GLU A 150 -12.42 30.75 8.83
N GLN A 151 -12.64 29.46 8.55
CA GLN A 151 -12.25 28.40 9.46
C GLN A 151 -10.74 28.31 9.49
N GLN A 152 -10.20 28.22 10.70
CA GLN A 152 -8.79 27.98 10.97
C GLN A 152 -8.67 26.63 11.65
N THR A 153 -7.60 25.92 11.35
CA THR A 153 -7.21 24.72 12.09
C THR A 153 -5.95 25.04 12.86
N GLY A 154 -6.03 24.87 14.18
CA GLY A 154 -4.89 24.96 15.07
C GLY A 154 -4.45 23.59 15.54
N THR A 155 -3.14 23.39 15.62
CA THR A 155 -2.53 22.14 16.08
C THR A 155 -1.43 22.46 17.09
N GLY A 156 -1.43 21.73 18.21
CA GLY A 156 -0.36 21.85 19.19
C GLY A 156 -0.16 20.60 20.02
N THR A 157 0.98 20.55 20.68
CA THR A 157 1.44 19.44 21.50
C THR A 157 1.30 19.78 22.98
N VAL A 158 0.82 18.83 23.77
CA VAL A 158 0.66 18.98 25.21
C VAL A 158 2.02 19.07 25.90
N VAL A 159 2.19 20.09 26.75
CA VAL A 159 3.51 20.46 27.30
C VAL A 159 3.87 19.63 28.54
N ALA A 160 2.88 19.27 29.35
CA ALA A 160 3.01 18.43 30.53
C ALA A 160 1.77 17.55 30.75
N ASP A 161 1.94 16.43 31.44
CA ASP A 161 0.80 15.61 31.89
C ASP A 161 -0.18 16.48 32.70
N GLY A 162 -1.44 16.52 32.28
CA GLY A 162 -2.45 17.38 32.88
C GLY A 162 -3.52 17.82 31.90
N ASP A 163 -4.37 18.74 32.32
CA ASP A 163 -5.46 19.24 31.49
C ASP A 163 -4.93 20.20 30.42
N VAL A 164 -5.58 20.23 29.26
CA VAL A 164 -5.37 21.26 28.23
C VAL A 164 -6.59 22.16 28.22
N THR A 165 -6.39 23.48 28.30
CA THR A 165 -7.50 24.44 28.37
C THR A 165 -7.36 25.52 27.30
N PHE A 166 -8.43 25.70 26.53
CA PHE A 166 -8.61 26.83 25.61
C PHE A 166 -9.50 27.88 26.27
N THR A 167 -8.96 29.09 26.44
CA THR A 167 -9.73 30.27 26.88
C THR A 167 -10.16 31.08 25.66
N ILE A 168 -11.44 31.43 25.58
CA ILE A 168 -12.03 32.05 24.38
C ILE A 168 -11.96 33.58 24.48
N GLU A 169 -11.30 34.23 23.51
CA GLU A 169 -11.23 35.71 23.41
C GLU A 169 -12.27 36.23 22.41
N GLY A 170 -13.46 36.51 22.90
CA GLY A 170 -14.65 36.85 22.12
C GLY A 170 -15.25 35.63 21.43
N GLY A 171 -16.58 35.58 21.30
CA GLY A 171 -17.24 34.33 20.88
C GLY A 171 -16.75 33.64 19.59
N MET A 172 -16.63 32.31 19.63
CA MET A 172 -16.03 31.49 18.57
C MET A 172 -16.86 30.24 18.30
N TYR A 173 -16.86 29.78 17.06
CA TYR A 173 -17.41 28.48 16.68
C TYR A 173 -16.30 27.44 16.62
N PHE A 174 -16.61 26.25 17.11
CA PHE A 174 -15.79 25.06 17.17
C PHE A 174 -16.50 23.98 16.33
N TYR A 175 -15.75 23.35 15.43
CA TYR A 175 -16.28 22.39 14.46
C TYR A 175 -15.82 20.97 14.78
N THR A 176 -14.52 20.82 15.00
CA THR A 176 -13.90 19.56 15.38
C THR A 176 -12.85 19.81 16.45
N LEU A 177 -12.67 18.82 17.31
CA LEU A 177 -11.56 18.71 18.25
C LEU A 177 -11.05 17.28 18.20
N SER A 178 -9.75 17.07 18.16
CA SER A 178 -9.16 15.74 18.32
C SER A 178 -7.93 15.79 19.23
N VAL A 179 -7.71 14.69 19.94
CA VAL A 179 -6.47 14.39 20.66
C VAL A 179 -5.91 13.09 20.10
N GLN A 180 -4.65 13.11 19.70
CA GLN A 180 -3.86 11.97 19.29
C GLN A 180 -2.73 11.76 20.31
N ASP A 181 -2.46 10.54 20.74
CA ASP A 181 -1.30 10.25 21.61
C ASP A 181 0.00 10.57 20.85
N SER A 182 0.99 11.06 21.59
CA SER A 182 2.40 11.25 21.23
C SER A 182 3.04 10.15 20.37
N ALA A 183 2.56 8.90 20.44
CA ALA A 183 3.02 7.80 19.58
C ALA A 183 2.49 7.83 18.13
N SER A 184 1.55 8.73 17.82
CA SER A 184 0.87 8.84 16.52
C SER A 184 1.05 10.20 15.82
N ALA A 185 1.89 11.08 16.38
CA ALA A 185 2.11 12.45 15.93
C ALA A 185 3.12 12.58 14.76
N GLU A 186 3.10 11.64 13.82
CA GLU A 186 3.69 11.80 12.48
C GLU A 186 2.77 11.09 11.47
N ASP A 187 1.50 11.50 11.38
CA ASP A 187 0.69 11.39 10.16
C ASP A 187 -0.68 12.09 10.29
N ASN A 188 -0.90 13.04 9.37
CA ASN A 188 -2.16 13.41 8.73
C ASN A 188 -3.12 14.48 9.36
N PRO A 189 -3.50 15.54 8.61
CA PRO A 189 -4.73 16.31 8.84
C PRO A 189 -5.91 15.82 7.96
N ASN A 190 -7.08 15.64 8.60
CA ASN A 190 -8.45 15.42 8.08
C ASN A 190 -8.80 14.01 7.55
N GLY A 191 -9.88 13.30 7.93
CA GLY A 191 -10.97 13.52 8.88
C GLY A 191 -12.34 13.05 8.34
N GLY A 192 -12.86 11.89 8.82
CA GLY A 192 -14.28 11.44 8.69
C GLY A 192 -14.46 10.11 7.93
N GLY A 193 -15.35 9.15 8.25
CA GLY A 193 -16.43 9.03 9.25
C GLY A 193 -16.96 7.57 9.34
N SER A 194 -17.78 7.29 10.35
CA SER A 194 -18.23 5.93 10.73
C SER A 194 -19.31 5.33 9.82
N GLY A 195 -18.98 4.25 9.11
CA GLY A 195 -19.91 3.36 8.41
C GLY A 195 -20.06 2.01 9.12
N LYS A 196 -21.26 1.42 9.08
CA LYS A 196 -21.59 0.14 9.71
C LYS A 196 -20.66 -0.97 9.21
N GLY A 197 -20.03 -1.68 10.14
CA GLY A 197 -19.08 -2.75 9.84
C GLY A 197 -19.68 -3.85 8.98
N ASN A 198 -18.99 -4.17 7.88
CA ASN A 198 -19.22 -5.35 7.08
C ASN A 198 -18.66 -6.58 7.84
N GLU A 199 -19.52 -7.52 8.16
CA GLU A 199 -19.22 -8.77 8.88
C GLU A 199 -18.38 -9.77 8.04
N ASN A 200 -18.15 -9.45 6.76
CA ASN A 200 -17.27 -10.18 5.83
C ASN A 200 -16.02 -9.38 5.46
N ASN A 201 -15.56 -8.48 6.33
CA ASN A 201 -14.33 -7.71 6.16
C ASN A 201 -13.13 -8.39 6.86
N PRO A 202 -12.35 -9.25 6.18
CA PRO A 202 -10.95 -9.39 6.55
C PRO A 202 -10.22 -8.17 5.97
N ASN A 203 -9.73 -7.28 6.84
CA ASN A 203 -8.72 -6.29 6.47
C ASN A 203 -7.52 -7.02 5.87
N ASP A 204 -7.43 -7.10 4.54
CA ASP A 204 -6.20 -7.48 3.86
C ASP A 204 -5.83 -6.45 2.78
N GLN A 205 -5.38 -5.30 3.27
CA GLN A 205 -4.16 -4.66 2.77
C GLN A 205 -3.01 -4.93 3.76
N ALA A 206 -3.14 -5.95 4.61
CA ALA A 206 -2.27 -6.19 5.75
C ALA A 206 -1.72 -7.60 5.65
N ARG A 207 -0.61 -7.76 4.92
CA ARG A 207 0.33 -8.82 5.27
C ARG A 207 0.85 -8.48 6.67
N GLY A 208 0.32 -9.14 7.71
CA GLY A 208 0.70 -8.88 9.10
C GLY A 208 -0.28 -9.47 10.11
N MET A 209 0.24 -9.99 11.21
CA MET A 209 -0.58 -10.44 12.34
C MET A 209 -1.09 -9.24 13.14
N SER A 210 -2.31 -9.33 13.69
CA SER A 210 -2.85 -8.31 14.59
C SER A 210 -2.26 -8.49 16.00
N TYR A 211 -1.39 -7.57 16.46
CA TYR A 211 -0.68 -7.77 17.74
C TYR A 211 -1.37 -7.18 18.97
N THR A 212 -1.34 -7.91 20.08
CA THR A 212 -1.66 -7.42 21.42
C THR A 212 -0.34 -7.10 22.14
N GLY A 213 -0.04 -5.81 22.27
CA GLY A 213 1.30 -5.31 22.61
C GLY A 213 1.91 -5.89 23.87
N GLU A 214 3.15 -6.39 23.75
CA GLU A 214 4.16 -6.52 24.80
C GLU A 214 5.52 -6.81 24.15
N SER A 215 6.61 -6.25 24.70
CA SER A 215 8.00 -6.56 24.29
C SER A 215 8.60 -7.61 25.22
N ILE A 216 9.27 -8.62 24.64
CA ILE A 216 9.88 -9.76 25.36
C ILE A 216 11.37 -9.83 24.98
N ASN A 217 12.22 -10.39 25.86
CA ASN A 217 13.68 -10.52 25.70
C ASN A 217 14.24 -11.97 25.81
N THR A 218 15.24 -12.29 24.95
CA THR A 218 16.26 -13.41 24.90
C THR A 218 15.82 -14.83 24.45
N PRO A 219 16.70 -15.78 23.96
CA PRO A 219 18.14 -15.78 23.57
C PRO A 219 18.44 -16.23 22.10
N THR A 220 19.70 -16.07 21.66
CA THR A 220 20.23 -16.19 20.26
C THR A 220 20.39 -17.61 19.69
N ALA A 221 20.17 -17.80 18.38
CA ALA A 221 20.45 -19.06 17.66
C ALA A 221 21.30 -18.86 16.40
N THR A 222 22.31 -19.70 16.23
CA THR A 222 23.26 -19.86 15.11
C THR A 222 22.79 -21.04 14.22
N ASP A 223 22.92 -21.16 12.89
CA ASP A 223 23.73 -20.53 11.84
C ASP A 223 22.98 -20.53 10.47
N SER A 224 22.84 -19.39 9.80
CA SER A 224 22.54 -19.26 8.37
C SER A 224 23.84 -19.08 7.58
N VAL A 225 23.96 -19.69 6.39
CA VAL A 225 25.15 -19.49 5.53
C VAL A 225 25.03 -18.14 4.85
N ILE A 226 25.88 -17.20 5.29
CA ILE A 226 25.99 -15.87 4.69
C ILE A 226 27.23 -15.83 3.81
N ILE A 227 27.05 -15.45 2.55
CA ILE A 227 28.14 -15.16 1.61
C ILE A 227 28.14 -13.66 1.36
N TRP A 228 29.29 -13.01 1.47
CA TRP A 228 29.43 -11.58 1.27
C TRP A 228 30.01 -11.24 -0.10
N CYS A 229 29.42 -10.22 -0.73
CA CYS A 229 29.98 -9.52 -1.88
C CYS A 229 30.22 -8.04 -1.54
N ALA A 230 31.25 -7.42 -2.14
CA ALA A 230 31.55 -6.00 -2.00
C ALA A 230 32.14 -5.41 -3.29
N PRO A 231 31.94 -4.11 -3.59
CA PRO A 231 32.53 -3.47 -4.76
C PRO A 231 34.06 -3.50 -4.79
N ASP A 232 34.67 -3.54 -3.61
CA ASP A 232 36.12 -3.63 -3.37
C ASP A 232 36.58 -5.07 -3.02
N GLY A 233 35.72 -6.07 -3.25
CA GLY A 233 36.06 -7.48 -3.04
C GLY A 233 37.22 -7.93 -3.93
N ASP A 234 37.98 -8.90 -3.45
CA ASP A 234 39.11 -9.48 -4.19
C ASP A 234 38.85 -10.97 -4.43
N ASP A 235 38.38 -11.28 -5.63
CA ASP A 235 38.05 -12.62 -6.05
C ASP A 235 39.21 -13.62 -6.04
N THR A 236 40.47 -13.16 -5.91
CA THR A 236 41.65 -14.03 -5.78
C THR A 236 41.88 -14.50 -4.35
N THR A 237 41.51 -13.69 -3.35
CA THR A 237 41.72 -13.96 -1.92
C THR A 237 40.42 -14.14 -1.13
N ALA A 238 39.28 -13.87 -1.74
CA ALA A 238 37.96 -13.95 -1.14
C ALA A 238 37.57 -15.37 -0.72
N ASP A 239 37.04 -15.48 0.49
CA ASP A 239 36.42 -16.69 1.05
C ASP A 239 34.91 -16.53 1.27
N GLY A 240 34.34 -15.37 0.92
CA GLY A 240 32.93 -15.07 1.07
C GLY A 240 32.54 -14.59 2.47
N THR A 241 33.49 -14.36 3.37
CA THR A 241 33.24 -13.73 4.67
C THR A 241 33.10 -12.21 4.54
N ALA A 242 32.53 -11.54 5.55
CA ALA A 242 32.38 -10.08 5.57
C ALA A 242 33.72 -9.32 5.44
N THR A 243 34.81 -9.93 5.92
CA THR A 243 36.18 -9.39 5.88
C THR A 243 36.92 -9.69 4.58
N LYS A 244 36.51 -10.73 3.85
CA LYS A 244 37.09 -11.12 2.54
C LYS A 244 35.97 -11.45 1.55
N PRO A 245 35.14 -10.44 1.20
CA PRO A 245 33.99 -10.63 0.34
C PRO A 245 34.40 -10.87 -1.12
N TYR A 246 33.55 -11.55 -1.88
CA TYR A 246 33.69 -11.64 -3.33
C TYR A 246 33.41 -10.28 -4.00
N PHE A 247 34.04 -10.00 -5.13
CA PHE A 247 33.54 -8.96 -6.03
C PHE A 247 32.53 -9.56 -7.01
N ASP A 248 32.85 -10.71 -7.60
CA ASP A 248 32.01 -11.39 -8.58
C ASP A 248 30.84 -12.10 -7.90
N LEU A 249 29.62 -11.58 -8.09
CA LEU A 249 28.39 -12.18 -7.60
C LEU A 249 28.20 -13.60 -8.16
N GLN A 250 28.71 -13.90 -9.36
CA GLN A 250 28.64 -15.26 -9.91
C GLN A 250 29.35 -16.27 -8.99
N LYS A 251 30.47 -15.90 -8.35
CA LYS A 251 31.17 -16.78 -7.41
C LYS A 251 30.32 -17.10 -6.18
N ALA A 252 29.53 -16.14 -5.70
CA ALA A 252 28.61 -16.37 -4.59
C ALA A 252 27.41 -17.23 -5.03
N ILE A 253 26.85 -16.96 -6.21
CA ILE A 253 25.77 -17.76 -6.83
C ILE A 253 26.18 -19.23 -6.98
N ASP A 254 27.37 -19.50 -7.51
CA ASP A 254 27.86 -20.87 -7.75
C ASP A 254 28.00 -21.69 -6.45
N ARG A 255 28.17 -21.01 -5.31
CA ARG A 255 28.29 -21.62 -3.97
C ARG A 255 26.96 -21.72 -3.25
N ALA A 256 25.92 -21.02 -3.71
CA ALA A 256 24.66 -20.95 -3.00
C ALA A 256 23.95 -22.30 -2.97
N LEU A 257 23.47 -22.65 -1.79
CA LEU A 257 22.55 -23.76 -1.54
C LEU A 257 21.21 -23.20 -1.03
N PRO A 258 20.09 -23.93 -1.11
CA PRO A 258 18.82 -23.49 -0.55
C PRO A 258 18.97 -22.94 0.88
N GLY A 259 18.49 -21.70 1.10
CA GLY A 259 18.60 -21.00 2.39
C GLY A 259 19.84 -20.12 2.55
N THR A 260 20.71 -20.05 1.53
CA THR A 260 21.87 -19.15 1.52
C THR A 260 21.41 -17.69 1.40
N THR A 261 22.04 -16.81 2.17
CA THR A 261 21.93 -15.36 1.97
C THR A 261 23.23 -14.81 1.41
N ILE A 262 23.17 -14.26 0.20
CA ILE A 262 24.23 -13.47 -0.41
C ILE A 262 24.01 -12.00 -0.03
N LYS A 263 24.83 -11.48 0.88
CA LYS A 263 24.80 -10.07 1.29
C LYS A 263 25.77 -9.25 0.44
N MET A 264 25.24 -8.32 -0.32
CA MET A 264 26.01 -7.36 -1.09
C MET A 264 26.16 -6.08 -0.26
N LYS A 265 27.38 -5.56 -0.14
CA LYS A 265 27.59 -4.18 0.35
C LYS A 265 27.10 -3.20 -0.71
N ALA A 266 26.56 -2.06 -0.27
CA ALA A 266 26.17 -0.99 -1.20
C ALA A 266 27.34 -0.52 -2.05
N GLY A 267 26.98 -0.05 -3.24
CA GLY A 267 27.92 0.49 -4.21
C GLY A 267 27.80 -0.21 -5.55
N LYS A 268 28.74 0.13 -6.43
CA LYS A 268 28.70 -0.19 -7.85
C LYS A 268 29.61 -1.37 -8.18
N TYR A 269 29.06 -2.40 -8.80
CA TYR A 269 29.75 -3.61 -9.25
C TYR A 269 29.76 -3.62 -10.77
N VAL A 270 30.94 -3.44 -11.39
CA VAL A 270 31.06 -3.33 -12.85
C VAL A 270 31.32 -4.72 -13.45
N TYR A 271 30.34 -5.25 -14.19
CA TYR A 271 30.43 -6.54 -14.85
C TYR A 271 30.66 -6.40 -16.35
N ASN A 272 31.51 -7.28 -16.89
CA ASN A 272 31.77 -7.42 -18.32
C ASN A 272 31.13 -8.68 -18.93
N LYS A 273 30.31 -9.39 -18.14
CA LYS A 273 29.72 -10.68 -18.50
C LYS A 273 28.37 -10.86 -17.82
N ARG A 274 27.50 -11.66 -18.43
CA ARG A 274 26.18 -12.01 -17.89
C ARG A 274 26.30 -12.85 -16.63
N LEU A 275 25.48 -12.56 -15.63
CA LEU A 275 25.26 -13.42 -14.48
C LEU A 275 24.25 -14.52 -14.84
N ASN A 276 24.55 -15.76 -14.50
CA ASN A 276 23.71 -16.92 -14.80
C ASN A 276 23.35 -17.65 -13.52
N ILE A 277 22.05 -17.86 -13.31
CA ILE A 277 21.52 -18.74 -12.27
C ILE A 277 20.81 -19.87 -12.99
N ASN A 278 21.48 -21.01 -13.08
CA ASN A 278 20.98 -22.20 -13.77
C ASN A 278 21.14 -23.43 -12.90
N ASP A 279 20.12 -24.29 -12.87
CA ASP A 279 20.08 -25.50 -12.05
C ASP A 279 20.48 -25.22 -10.57
N ARG A 280 20.00 -24.09 -10.05
CA ARG A 280 20.32 -23.54 -8.72
C ARG A 280 19.07 -23.12 -7.98
N ASN A 281 18.10 -24.02 -7.89
CA ASN A 281 16.85 -23.73 -7.20
C ASN A 281 17.06 -23.62 -5.69
N GLY A 282 16.40 -22.66 -5.07
CA GLY A 282 16.04 -22.77 -3.66
C GLY A 282 14.94 -23.83 -3.48
N THR A 283 14.30 -23.81 -2.32
CA THR A 283 13.07 -24.56 -2.09
C THR A 283 12.02 -23.61 -1.53
N HIS A 284 10.75 -24.03 -1.59
CA HIS A 284 9.65 -23.26 -1.03
C HIS A 284 9.92 -22.82 0.42
N ASP A 285 10.66 -23.60 1.22
CA ASP A 285 11.03 -23.33 2.61
C ASP A 285 12.44 -22.72 2.81
N LYS A 286 13.23 -22.63 1.74
CA LYS A 286 14.62 -22.15 1.80
C LYS A 286 14.98 -21.41 0.51
N TYR A 287 14.49 -20.19 0.40
CA TYR A 287 14.87 -19.28 -0.67
C TYR A 287 16.38 -19.05 -0.67
N ILE A 288 16.94 -18.82 -1.86
CA ILE A 288 18.28 -18.24 -1.98
C ILE A 288 18.10 -16.73 -2.13
N THR A 289 18.63 -15.96 -1.18
CA THR A 289 18.43 -14.51 -1.15
C THR A 289 19.69 -13.78 -1.60
N VAL A 290 19.56 -12.82 -2.52
CA VAL A 290 20.56 -11.81 -2.86
C VAL A 290 20.04 -10.47 -2.37
N MET A 291 20.73 -9.84 -1.42
CA MET A 291 20.24 -8.62 -0.79
C MET A 291 21.32 -7.57 -0.54
N CYS A 292 20.93 -6.30 -0.56
CA CYS A 292 21.72 -5.19 -0.05
C CYS A 292 21.00 -4.51 1.12
N PRO A 293 21.32 -4.85 2.39
CA PRO A 293 20.63 -4.27 3.54
C PRO A 293 20.88 -2.76 3.66
N ASP A 294 22.14 -2.35 3.58
CA ASP A 294 22.58 -0.97 3.79
C ASP A 294 22.76 -0.29 2.43
N GLY A 295 21.83 0.58 2.01
CA GLY A 295 21.88 1.24 0.69
C GLY A 295 21.42 0.34 -0.46
N ARG A 296 22.05 0.43 -1.64
CA ARG A 296 21.72 -0.38 -2.84
C ARG A 296 22.97 -0.96 -3.48
N ALA A 297 22.89 -2.19 -3.96
CA ALA A 297 23.96 -2.81 -4.77
C ALA A 297 23.62 -2.63 -6.26
N VAL A 298 24.45 -1.85 -6.96
CA VAL A 298 24.25 -1.52 -8.37
C VAL A 298 25.11 -2.42 -9.23
N LEU A 299 24.48 -3.39 -9.90
CA LEU A 299 25.11 -4.22 -10.91
C LEU A 299 25.11 -3.44 -12.23
N ASP A 300 26.27 -2.85 -12.55
CA ASP A 300 26.48 -2.08 -13.77
C ASP A 300 27.17 -2.96 -14.82
N PHE A 301 26.46 -3.21 -15.91
CA PHE A 301 26.92 -4.06 -16.99
C PHE A 301 27.55 -3.27 -18.15
N SER A 302 27.91 -2.00 -17.93
CA SER A 302 28.51 -1.12 -18.95
C SER A 302 29.81 -1.63 -19.58
N ALA A 303 30.46 -2.64 -18.98
CA ALA A 303 31.66 -3.26 -19.51
C ALA A 303 31.36 -4.49 -20.39
N MET A 304 30.08 -4.86 -20.58
CA MET A 304 29.68 -5.88 -21.55
C MET A 304 29.91 -5.38 -22.98
N PRO A 305 30.21 -6.29 -23.92
CA PRO A 305 30.20 -5.96 -25.34
C PRO A 305 28.80 -5.50 -25.78
N TYR A 306 28.76 -4.46 -26.62
CA TYR A 306 27.55 -4.14 -27.37
C TYR A 306 27.23 -5.27 -28.34
N HIS A 307 25.95 -5.62 -28.45
CA HIS A 307 25.47 -6.57 -29.43
C HIS A 307 24.11 -6.13 -29.98
N ALA A 308 23.93 -6.26 -31.29
CA ALA A 308 22.67 -5.93 -31.95
C ALA A 308 21.55 -6.87 -31.45
N HIS A 309 20.32 -6.37 -31.42
CA HIS A 309 19.24 -6.92 -30.59
C HIS A 309 18.87 -8.40 -30.84
N SER A 310 18.97 -8.91 -32.06
CA SER A 310 18.62 -10.30 -32.36
C SER A 310 19.64 -11.29 -31.79
N ASP A 311 19.17 -12.18 -30.90
CA ASP A 311 19.95 -13.25 -30.25
C ASP A 311 21.11 -12.76 -29.36
N ASN A 312 20.98 -11.57 -28.76
CA ASN A 312 22.00 -10.99 -27.89
C ASN A 312 22.10 -11.78 -26.55
N PRO A 313 23.28 -12.35 -26.20
CA PRO A 313 23.47 -13.13 -24.98
C PRO A 313 23.81 -12.29 -23.74
N TYR A 314 23.89 -10.97 -23.86
CA TYR A 314 24.42 -10.05 -22.84
C TYR A 314 23.31 -9.41 -21.99
N GLN A 315 22.36 -10.22 -21.50
CA GLN A 315 21.49 -9.81 -20.39
C GLN A 315 22.34 -9.54 -19.14
N GLY A 316 21.88 -8.68 -18.24
CA GLY A 316 22.51 -8.47 -16.93
C GLY A 316 22.52 -9.77 -16.12
N LEU A 317 21.33 -10.30 -15.86
CA LEU A 317 21.13 -11.58 -15.18
C LEU A 317 20.13 -12.47 -15.93
N ARG A 318 20.50 -13.73 -16.16
CA ARG A 318 19.58 -14.78 -16.64
C ARG A 318 19.26 -15.76 -15.52
N LEU A 319 18.00 -15.79 -15.10
CA LEU A 319 17.45 -16.63 -14.04
C LEU A 319 16.63 -17.77 -14.64
N THR A 320 17.22 -18.97 -14.66
CA THR A 320 16.56 -20.23 -15.03
C THR A 320 16.43 -21.15 -13.83
N SER A 321 16.07 -20.57 -12.68
CA SER A 321 15.90 -21.28 -11.41
C SER A 321 14.75 -20.67 -10.61
N SER A 322 14.32 -21.38 -9.58
CA SER A 322 13.14 -21.09 -8.76
C SER A 322 13.52 -20.81 -7.31
N TYR A 323 12.61 -20.16 -6.58
CA TYR A 323 12.78 -19.81 -5.15
C TYR A 323 14.00 -18.93 -4.87
N TRP A 324 14.24 -17.93 -5.71
CA TRP A 324 15.20 -16.85 -5.46
C TRP A 324 14.50 -15.61 -4.93
N HIS A 325 15.18 -14.86 -4.05
CA HIS A 325 14.73 -13.56 -3.57
C HIS A 325 15.80 -12.51 -3.85
N PHE A 326 15.46 -11.48 -4.62
CA PHE A 326 16.31 -10.32 -4.85
C PHE A 326 15.73 -9.13 -4.09
N TYR A 327 16.56 -8.47 -3.28
CA TYR A 327 16.15 -7.31 -2.49
C TYR A 327 17.16 -6.16 -2.58
N LYS A 328 16.73 -4.99 -3.07
CA LYS A 328 17.57 -3.78 -3.23
C LYS A 328 18.81 -3.99 -4.12
N ILE A 329 18.62 -4.74 -5.20
CA ILE A 329 19.63 -4.97 -6.24
C ILE A 329 19.22 -4.22 -7.51
N ASP A 330 20.12 -3.40 -8.03
CA ASP A 330 19.88 -2.59 -9.23
C ASP A 330 20.60 -3.18 -10.44
N PHE A 331 19.95 -3.15 -11.60
CA PHE A 331 20.44 -3.68 -12.87
C PHE A 331 20.48 -2.54 -13.88
N THR A 332 21.66 -2.20 -14.37
CA THR A 332 21.82 -1.10 -15.32
C THR A 332 22.87 -1.36 -16.38
N ASN A 333 22.69 -0.71 -17.53
CA ASN A 333 23.60 -0.75 -18.67
C ASN A 333 23.90 -2.18 -19.18
N ALA A 334 22.98 -3.14 -18.98
CA ALA A 334 23.07 -4.41 -19.71
C ALA A 334 22.92 -4.12 -21.20
N SER A 335 23.63 -4.85 -22.07
CA SER A 335 23.48 -4.67 -23.52
C SER A 335 22.17 -5.24 -24.06
N ASP A 336 21.47 -6.04 -23.25
CA ASP A 336 20.14 -6.62 -23.49
C ASP A 336 19.30 -6.40 -22.22
N ASN A 337 18.42 -7.33 -21.83
CA ASN A 337 17.57 -7.20 -20.64
C ASN A 337 18.40 -6.98 -19.37
N GLY A 338 17.92 -6.16 -18.45
CA GLY A 338 18.50 -6.06 -17.10
C GLY A 338 18.43 -7.41 -16.37
N MET A 339 17.24 -8.02 -16.37
CA MET A 339 17.02 -9.40 -15.92
C MET A 339 16.08 -10.16 -16.86
N LEU A 340 16.45 -11.41 -17.16
CA LEU A 340 15.62 -12.36 -17.91
C LEU A 340 15.29 -13.57 -17.02
N ILE A 341 13.99 -13.80 -16.78
CA ILE A 341 13.48 -14.97 -16.07
C ILE A 341 12.81 -15.91 -17.07
N GLU A 342 13.31 -17.14 -17.17
CA GLU A 342 12.75 -18.10 -18.13
C GLU A 342 13.03 -19.55 -17.74
N ARG A 343 12.17 -20.49 -18.13
CA ARG A 343 12.59 -21.89 -18.10
C ARG A 343 13.69 -22.08 -19.12
N ASN A 344 14.73 -22.84 -18.75
CA ASN A 344 15.88 -22.96 -19.61
C ASN A 344 15.51 -23.62 -20.95
N LYS A 345 15.63 -22.89 -22.05
CA LYS A 345 15.65 -23.48 -23.39
C LYS A 345 17.11 -23.83 -23.74
N PRO A 346 17.47 -25.12 -23.89
CA PRO A 346 18.81 -25.50 -24.31
C PRO A 346 19.14 -24.91 -25.69
N THR A 347 20.42 -24.76 -26.01
CA THR A 347 20.86 -24.42 -27.38
C THR A 347 20.31 -25.44 -28.37
N ASN A 348 19.69 -24.98 -29.46
CA ASN A 348 18.93 -25.80 -30.43
C ASN A 348 17.73 -26.56 -29.82
N GLY A 349 17.32 -26.23 -28.60
CA GLY A 349 16.18 -26.81 -27.92
C GLY A 349 14.86 -26.38 -28.56
N THR A 350 13.83 -27.14 -28.24
CA THR A 350 12.45 -26.98 -28.69
C THR A 350 11.58 -26.46 -27.55
N SER A 351 10.32 -26.13 -27.85
CA SER A 351 9.30 -25.87 -26.84
C SER A 351 9.06 -27.06 -25.91
N ALA A 352 9.22 -28.30 -26.38
CA ALA A 352 9.05 -29.50 -25.57
C ALA A 352 10.07 -29.54 -24.43
N ASP A 353 11.31 -29.09 -24.70
CA ASP A 353 12.35 -28.96 -23.67
C ASP A 353 11.95 -27.92 -22.62
N VAL A 354 11.42 -26.77 -23.03
CA VAL A 354 10.92 -25.73 -22.13
C VAL A 354 9.74 -26.24 -21.28
N ILE A 355 8.79 -26.94 -21.91
CA ILE A 355 7.62 -27.51 -21.24
C ILE A 355 8.04 -28.53 -20.17
N ALA A 356 9.06 -29.34 -20.45
CA ALA A 356 9.56 -30.37 -19.54
C ALA A 356 10.29 -29.81 -18.30
N ARG A 357 10.79 -28.57 -18.36
CA ARG A 357 11.55 -27.95 -17.26
C ARG A 357 10.68 -27.27 -16.21
N THR A 358 9.75 -28.04 -15.63
CA THR A 358 8.77 -27.54 -14.65
C THR A 358 9.40 -27.03 -13.35
N GLN A 359 10.65 -27.39 -13.05
CA GLN A 359 11.40 -26.96 -11.88
C GLN A 359 12.08 -25.58 -12.01
N ASP A 360 12.02 -24.94 -13.17
CA ASP A 360 12.70 -23.67 -13.43
C ASP A 360 11.73 -22.48 -13.36
N ALA A 361 12.28 -21.30 -13.04
CA ALA A 361 11.66 -19.99 -13.27
C ALA A 361 10.27 -19.81 -12.65
N HIS A 362 10.08 -20.35 -11.46
CA HIS A 362 8.87 -20.13 -10.69
C HIS A 362 9.12 -19.76 -9.23
N ASP A 363 8.13 -19.13 -8.61
CA ASP A 363 8.15 -18.74 -7.20
C ASP A 363 9.37 -17.86 -6.83
N ASN A 364 9.90 -17.08 -7.76
CA ASN A 364 10.93 -16.09 -7.44
C ASN A 364 10.30 -14.79 -6.96
N ILE A 365 11.01 -14.08 -6.08
CA ILE A 365 10.60 -12.79 -5.53
C ILE A 365 11.65 -11.75 -5.93
N ILE A 366 11.22 -10.74 -6.67
CA ILE A 366 12.04 -9.59 -7.07
C ILE A 366 11.45 -8.38 -6.38
N GLU A 367 12.15 -7.86 -5.38
CA GLU A 367 11.60 -6.88 -4.45
C GLU A 367 12.49 -5.65 -4.32
N PHE A 368 11.87 -4.49 -4.47
CA PHE A 368 12.54 -3.20 -4.33
C PHE A 368 13.83 -3.10 -5.16
N CYS A 369 13.81 -3.64 -6.38
CA CYS A 369 14.90 -3.60 -7.36
C CYS A 369 14.64 -2.54 -8.43
N ASN A 370 15.70 -1.98 -9.01
CA ASN A 370 15.59 -1.06 -10.15
C ASN A 370 16.20 -1.68 -11.41
N PHE A 371 15.54 -1.49 -12.56
CA PHE A 371 16.00 -1.94 -13.87
C PHE A 371 16.05 -0.74 -14.83
N TYR A 372 17.23 -0.19 -15.08
CA TYR A 372 17.29 1.07 -15.82
C TYR A 372 18.45 1.20 -16.79
N ARG A 373 18.20 1.92 -17.90
CA ARG A 373 19.19 2.16 -18.95
C ARG A 373 19.80 0.88 -19.50
N ASN A 374 18.99 -0.17 -19.60
CA ASN A 374 19.39 -1.41 -20.27
C ASN A 374 19.11 -1.30 -21.78
N GLY A 375 19.89 -2.04 -22.57
CA GLY A 375 19.82 -2.08 -24.03
C GLY A 375 18.64 -2.87 -24.60
N ASP A 376 17.75 -3.35 -23.73
CA ASP A 376 16.46 -3.97 -23.99
C ASP A 376 15.63 -3.87 -22.69
N THR A 377 14.49 -4.55 -22.61
CA THR A 377 13.53 -4.56 -21.51
C THR A 377 14.18 -4.70 -20.14
N GLY A 378 13.79 -3.88 -19.17
CA GLY A 378 14.36 -3.90 -17.83
C GLY A 378 14.28 -5.27 -17.15
N LEU A 379 13.07 -5.82 -17.00
CA LEU A 379 12.84 -7.20 -16.57
C LEU A 379 11.88 -7.92 -17.50
N GLN A 380 12.33 -9.01 -18.11
CA GLN A 380 11.54 -9.84 -19.01
C GLN A 380 11.30 -11.24 -18.41
N MET A 381 10.08 -11.76 -18.55
CA MET A 381 9.72 -13.14 -18.24
C MET A 381 9.17 -13.83 -19.48
N LYS A 382 9.71 -14.99 -19.83
CA LYS A 382 9.28 -15.75 -21.03
C LYS A 382 9.39 -17.26 -20.83
N ASN A 383 9.05 -18.05 -21.85
CA ASN A 383 9.27 -19.50 -21.87
C ASN A 383 8.72 -20.19 -20.60
N LEU A 384 7.44 -19.97 -20.31
CA LEU A 384 6.68 -20.56 -19.20
C LEU A 384 7.20 -20.21 -17.79
N ALA A 385 7.94 -19.11 -17.63
CA ALA A 385 8.14 -18.50 -16.31
C ALA A 385 6.78 -18.20 -15.66
N SER A 386 6.57 -18.66 -14.43
CA SER A 386 5.24 -18.69 -13.78
C SER A 386 5.34 -18.38 -12.30
N PHE A 387 4.33 -17.76 -11.69
CA PHE A 387 4.33 -17.47 -10.24
C PHE A 387 5.56 -16.71 -9.74
N ASN A 388 6.11 -15.82 -10.55
CA ASN A 388 7.14 -14.88 -10.08
C ASN A 388 6.47 -13.61 -9.57
N TYR A 389 6.98 -13.06 -8.48
CA TYR A 389 6.44 -11.90 -7.79
C TYR A 389 7.40 -10.74 -7.95
N VAL A 390 6.96 -9.67 -8.63
CA VAL A 390 7.71 -8.43 -8.78
C VAL A 390 7.04 -7.37 -7.92
N ILE A 391 7.71 -6.94 -6.87
CA ILE A 391 7.13 -6.15 -5.79
C ILE A 391 7.93 -4.88 -5.63
N ASN A 392 7.27 -3.72 -5.72
CA ASN A 392 7.88 -2.42 -5.45
C ASN A 392 9.13 -2.13 -6.29
N CYS A 393 9.18 -2.63 -7.52
CA CYS A 393 10.30 -2.42 -8.43
C CYS A 393 10.07 -1.23 -9.37
N ASP A 394 11.15 -0.58 -9.79
CA ASP A 394 11.13 0.46 -10.81
C ASP A 394 11.86 0.00 -12.08
N SER A 395 11.29 0.32 -13.24
CA SER A 395 11.93 0.04 -14.53
C SER A 395 11.82 1.23 -15.48
N TYR A 396 12.96 1.81 -15.87
CA TYR A 396 12.96 3.08 -16.57
C TYR A 396 14.14 3.35 -17.49
N GLU A 397 13.94 4.21 -18.47
CA GLU A 397 14.97 4.60 -19.46
C GLU A 397 15.61 3.40 -20.18
N ASN A 398 14.95 2.25 -20.22
CA ASN A 398 15.40 1.12 -21.01
C ASN A 398 15.15 1.40 -22.49
N LYS A 399 16.13 1.10 -23.32
CA LYS A 399 16.16 1.53 -24.71
C LYS A 399 17.02 0.61 -25.56
N ASP A 400 16.39 -0.06 -26.52
CA ASP A 400 17.06 -0.82 -27.56
C ASP A 400 17.44 0.05 -28.77
N GLU A 401 18.28 -0.48 -29.68
CA GLU A 401 18.74 0.25 -30.88
C GLU A 401 17.58 0.70 -31.79
N GLY A 402 16.48 -0.06 -31.82
CA GLY A 402 15.31 0.22 -32.64
C GLY A 402 14.24 1.07 -31.95
N ASP A 403 14.40 1.32 -30.65
CA ASP A 403 13.40 1.86 -29.71
C ASP A 403 12.13 1.00 -29.58
N GLY A 404 12.08 -0.19 -30.19
CA GLY A 404 10.84 -0.89 -30.51
C GLY A 404 10.54 -2.12 -29.67
N ASP A 405 11.44 -2.49 -28.76
CA ASP A 405 11.38 -3.75 -28.03
C ASP A 405 11.68 -3.60 -26.52
N ALA A 406 12.33 -2.50 -26.10
CA ALA A 406 12.69 -2.26 -24.70
C ALA A 406 11.54 -1.69 -23.86
N ASP A 407 10.88 -2.57 -23.11
CA ASP A 407 9.85 -2.19 -22.14
C ASP A 407 10.41 -1.95 -20.73
N GLY A 408 9.54 -1.49 -19.83
CA GLY A 408 9.80 -1.55 -18.40
C GLY A 408 9.80 -2.99 -17.90
N PHE A 409 8.63 -3.62 -17.92
CA PHE A 409 8.40 -4.99 -17.47
C PHE A 409 7.67 -5.80 -18.53
N ALA A 410 8.15 -6.99 -18.84
CA ALA A 410 7.53 -7.79 -19.88
C ALA A 410 7.38 -9.29 -19.55
N PRO A 411 6.24 -9.70 -18.96
CA PRO A 411 5.80 -11.09 -18.99
C PRO A 411 5.28 -11.45 -20.40
N LYS A 412 6.21 -11.60 -21.36
CA LYS A 412 5.92 -11.77 -22.80
C LYS A 412 6.50 -13.07 -23.36
N ILE A 413 6.19 -13.38 -24.63
CA ILE A 413 6.77 -14.48 -25.40
C ILE A 413 6.62 -15.84 -24.68
N SER A 414 5.43 -16.44 -24.78
CA SER A 414 5.16 -17.77 -24.20
C SER A 414 5.32 -17.84 -22.68
N VAL A 415 5.04 -16.75 -21.94
CA VAL A 415 5.08 -16.71 -20.46
C VAL A 415 4.10 -17.71 -19.82
N GLY A 416 4.31 -18.07 -18.56
CA GLY A 416 3.42 -18.93 -17.78
C GLY A 416 2.39 -18.16 -16.96
N ASP A 417 1.55 -18.91 -16.22
CA ASP A 417 0.51 -18.37 -15.36
C ASP A 417 1.06 -17.74 -14.07
N GLY A 418 0.31 -16.81 -13.48
CA GLY A 418 0.44 -16.40 -12.09
C GLY A 418 1.58 -15.43 -11.79
N ASN A 419 2.24 -14.88 -12.81
CA ASN A 419 3.20 -13.80 -12.56
C ASN A 419 2.44 -12.55 -12.08
N TYR A 420 2.94 -11.99 -11.00
CA TYR A 420 2.25 -10.98 -10.21
C TYR A 420 3.14 -9.77 -10.01
N PHE A 421 2.59 -8.59 -10.29
CA PHE A 421 3.27 -7.32 -10.15
C PHE A 421 2.51 -6.46 -9.15
N PHE A 422 3.21 -5.92 -8.15
CA PHE A 422 2.62 -5.06 -7.14
C PHE A 422 3.45 -3.81 -6.89
N GLY A 423 2.82 -2.64 -6.88
CA GLY A 423 3.50 -1.40 -6.50
C GLY A 423 4.63 -1.00 -7.44
N CYS A 424 4.69 -1.59 -8.65
CA CYS A 424 5.77 -1.37 -9.61
C CYS A 424 5.56 -0.09 -10.42
N ARG A 425 6.65 0.54 -10.86
CA ARG A 425 6.60 1.71 -11.75
C ARG A 425 7.41 1.46 -13.00
N ALA A 426 6.81 1.69 -14.16
CA ALA A 426 7.46 1.63 -15.46
C ALA A 426 7.36 3.00 -16.14
N TYR A 427 8.48 3.67 -16.35
CA TYR A 427 8.45 5.02 -16.90
C TYR A 427 9.59 5.33 -17.85
N ASN A 428 9.31 6.18 -18.84
CA ASN A 428 10.30 6.59 -19.83
C ASN A 428 11.06 5.42 -20.48
N ASN A 429 10.44 4.25 -20.69
CA ASN A 429 11.00 3.18 -21.51
C ASN A 429 10.73 3.46 -22.99
N SER A 430 11.52 2.92 -23.92
CA SER A 430 11.36 3.26 -25.34
C SER A 430 10.15 2.60 -26.01
N ASP A 431 9.80 1.35 -25.66
CA ASP A 431 8.58 0.71 -26.19
C ASP A 431 7.39 0.92 -25.26
N ASP A 432 7.12 0.03 -24.29
CA ASP A 432 6.00 0.17 -23.36
C ASP A 432 6.43 0.18 -21.88
N GLY A 433 5.48 0.54 -21.01
CA GLY A 433 5.65 0.33 -19.57
C GLY A 433 5.60 -1.16 -19.22
N TYR A 434 4.50 -1.81 -19.61
CA TYR A 434 4.22 -3.22 -19.39
C TYR A 434 3.81 -3.90 -20.69
N ASP A 435 4.48 -4.98 -21.07
CA ASP A 435 4.18 -5.74 -22.30
C ASP A 435 3.87 -7.21 -22.00
N VAL A 436 2.64 -7.62 -22.32
CA VAL A 436 2.14 -9.00 -22.19
C VAL A 436 2.02 -9.68 -23.56
N PHE A 437 2.81 -9.26 -24.56
CA PHE A 437 2.78 -9.82 -25.91
C PHE A 437 3.01 -11.33 -25.91
N PHE A 438 1.99 -12.11 -26.28
CA PHE A 438 2.11 -13.56 -26.33
C PHE A 438 2.47 -14.08 -27.72
N LYS A 439 3.20 -15.19 -27.80
CA LYS A 439 3.46 -15.96 -29.02
C LYS A 439 3.10 -17.41 -28.74
N LYS A 440 2.27 -18.04 -29.59
CA LYS A 440 1.98 -19.49 -29.52
C LYS A 440 3.01 -20.35 -30.26
N ASP A 441 3.86 -19.72 -31.06
CA ASP A 441 4.82 -20.39 -31.93
C ASP A 441 5.66 -21.40 -31.15
N GLY A 442 5.90 -22.55 -31.76
CA GLY A 442 6.55 -23.68 -31.09
C GLY A 442 5.60 -24.58 -30.30
N GLY A 443 4.33 -24.26 -30.11
CA GLY A 443 3.37 -25.15 -29.43
C GLY A 443 3.14 -24.84 -27.95
N PHE A 444 3.45 -23.61 -27.53
CA PHE A 444 3.07 -23.12 -26.21
C PHE A 444 1.57 -22.87 -26.14
N GLN A 445 0.96 -23.24 -25.01
CA GLN A 445 -0.46 -23.00 -24.77
C GLN A 445 -0.69 -21.56 -24.34
N ASP A 446 -1.66 -20.91 -24.97
CA ASP A 446 -2.11 -19.57 -24.58
C ASP A 446 -3.07 -19.62 -23.39
N ASN A 447 -3.81 -18.53 -23.15
CA ASN A 447 -4.75 -18.37 -22.03
C ASN A 447 -4.04 -18.34 -20.67
N LYS A 448 -2.96 -17.55 -20.59
CA LYS A 448 -2.13 -17.39 -19.40
C LYS A 448 -2.49 -16.13 -18.64
N THR A 449 -2.50 -16.22 -17.32
CA THR A 449 -3.03 -15.16 -16.46
C THR A 449 -1.91 -14.37 -15.80
N ILE A 450 -1.93 -13.05 -15.98
CA ILE A 450 -1.02 -12.07 -15.37
C ILE A 450 -1.84 -11.08 -14.58
N VAL A 451 -1.32 -10.69 -13.41
CA VAL A 451 -1.99 -9.75 -12.51
C VAL A 451 -1.06 -8.58 -12.22
N PHE A 452 -1.57 -7.38 -12.45
CA PHE A 452 -0.94 -6.12 -12.07
C PHE A 452 -1.82 -5.46 -11.01
N GLU A 453 -1.22 -5.12 -9.88
CA GLU A 453 -1.91 -4.49 -8.78
C GLU A 453 -1.15 -3.24 -8.30
N SER A 454 -1.83 -2.10 -8.27
CA SER A 454 -1.22 -0.83 -7.84
C SER A 454 0.06 -0.53 -8.63
N CYS A 455 0.04 -0.78 -9.95
CA CYS A 455 1.17 -0.54 -10.84
C CYS A 455 1.00 0.78 -11.61
N LEU A 456 2.10 1.47 -11.87
CA LEU A 456 2.14 2.76 -12.55
C LEU A 456 2.91 2.66 -13.88
N ALA A 457 2.34 3.22 -14.95
CA ALA A 457 2.98 3.39 -16.25
C ALA A 457 2.95 4.87 -16.66
N TYR A 458 4.12 5.52 -16.73
CA TYR A 458 4.23 6.97 -16.95
C TYR A 458 5.20 7.32 -18.08
N GLU A 459 4.73 8.08 -19.08
CA GLU A 459 5.58 8.60 -20.17
C GLU A 459 6.46 7.57 -20.90
N ASN A 460 6.02 6.32 -20.99
CA ASN A 460 6.67 5.35 -21.86
C ASN A 460 6.51 5.81 -23.32
N GLY A 461 7.56 5.60 -24.12
CA GLY A 461 7.73 6.19 -25.43
C GLY A 461 8.47 7.52 -25.45
N TRP A 462 8.81 8.10 -24.29
CA TRP A 462 9.53 9.37 -24.17
C TRP A 462 10.76 9.21 -23.29
N ILE A 463 11.94 9.53 -23.80
CA ILE A 463 13.19 9.51 -23.03
C ILE A 463 13.79 10.90 -23.09
N ASN A 464 14.02 11.52 -21.92
CA ASN A 464 14.56 12.88 -21.82
C ASN A 464 13.79 13.90 -22.67
N GLY A 465 12.45 13.83 -22.63
CA GLY A 465 11.55 14.70 -23.39
C GLY A 465 11.54 14.46 -24.91
N THR A 466 12.21 13.41 -25.39
CA THR A 466 12.25 13.05 -26.82
C THR A 466 11.39 11.81 -27.06
N ALA A 467 10.45 11.91 -28.01
CA ALA A 467 9.67 10.77 -28.47
C ALA A 467 10.59 9.73 -29.15
N THR A 468 10.37 8.47 -28.82
CA THR A 468 11.08 7.32 -29.36
C THR A 468 10.38 6.79 -30.61
N LYS A 469 10.70 5.58 -31.10
CA LYS A 469 10.00 4.92 -32.21
C LYS A 469 9.17 3.70 -31.80
N GLY A 470 9.08 3.43 -30.50
CA GLY A 470 8.28 2.32 -29.99
C GLY A 470 6.78 2.50 -30.20
N ASN A 471 6.01 1.54 -29.67
CA ASN A 471 4.57 1.52 -29.63
C ASN A 471 4.02 2.44 -28.53
N MET A 472 4.78 2.69 -27.46
CA MET A 472 4.54 3.73 -26.45
C MET A 472 3.29 3.52 -25.60
N ASN A 473 2.98 2.29 -25.21
CA ASN A 473 1.82 1.98 -24.39
C ASN A 473 2.18 1.98 -22.89
N GLY A 474 1.19 2.24 -22.04
CA GLY A 474 1.32 2.01 -20.60
C GLY A 474 1.28 0.52 -20.30
N PHE A 475 0.13 -0.10 -20.56
CA PHE A 475 -0.13 -1.53 -20.40
C PHE A 475 -0.57 -2.15 -21.72
N LYS A 476 0.33 -2.84 -22.42
CA LYS A 476 0.07 -3.62 -23.64
C LYS A 476 -0.41 -5.02 -23.24
N CYS A 477 -1.72 -5.23 -23.28
CA CYS A 477 -2.39 -6.36 -22.62
C CYS A 477 -2.45 -7.66 -23.45
N GLY A 478 -1.59 -7.83 -24.47
CA GLY A 478 -1.52 -9.10 -25.21
C GLY A 478 -1.11 -8.95 -26.66
N SER A 479 -1.55 -9.88 -27.51
CA SER A 479 -1.28 -9.87 -28.96
C SER A 479 -2.35 -10.67 -29.72
N LYS A 480 -2.41 -10.49 -31.04
CA LYS A 480 -3.21 -11.37 -31.93
C LYS A 480 -2.67 -12.80 -32.06
N GLN A 481 -1.46 -13.05 -31.56
CA GLN A 481 -0.77 -14.33 -31.70
C GLN A 481 -1.10 -15.30 -30.56
N GLY A 482 -1.72 -14.82 -29.47
CA GLY A 482 -2.37 -15.69 -28.49
C GLY A 482 -3.04 -14.97 -27.34
N ARG A 483 -3.98 -15.68 -26.71
CA ARG A 483 -4.80 -15.16 -25.61
C ARG A 483 -3.95 -15.00 -24.35
N MET A 484 -4.10 -13.86 -23.70
CA MET A 484 -3.65 -13.61 -22.34
C MET A 484 -4.83 -13.15 -21.50
N ASN A 485 -4.90 -13.60 -20.26
CA ASN A 485 -5.82 -13.05 -19.28
C ASN A 485 -5.05 -12.00 -18.48
N VAL A 486 -5.50 -10.75 -18.54
CA VAL A 486 -4.83 -9.64 -17.87
C VAL A 486 -5.78 -9.03 -16.85
N VAL A 487 -5.35 -9.02 -15.59
CA VAL A 487 -6.06 -8.37 -14.50
C VAL A 487 -5.27 -7.14 -14.06
N LEU A 488 -5.91 -5.98 -14.10
CA LEU A 488 -5.35 -4.69 -13.70
C LEU A 488 -6.22 -4.13 -12.57
N ASN A 489 -5.67 -4.08 -11.36
CA ASN A 489 -6.35 -3.56 -10.18
C ASN A 489 -5.58 -2.33 -9.67
N ARG A 490 -6.26 -1.19 -9.47
CA ARG A 490 -5.60 0.03 -8.95
C ARG A 490 -4.42 0.52 -9.80
N CYS A 491 -4.41 0.22 -11.10
CA CYS A 491 -3.32 0.62 -11.98
C CYS A 491 -3.51 2.04 -12.50
N LEU A 492 -2.39 2.73 -12.68
CA LEU A 492 -2.36 4.10 -13.17
C LEU A 492 -1.56 4.19 -14.48
N ALA A 493 -2.15 4.76 -15.52
CA ALA A 493 -1.50 4.99 -16.81
C ALA A 493 -1.55 6.48 -17.20
N VAL A 494 -0.39 7.12 -17.29
CA VAL A 494 -0.26 8.59 -17.44
C VAL A 494 0.64 8.93 -18.60
N ASN A 495 0.12 9.67 -19.59
CA ASN A 495 0.90 10.30 -20.66
C ASN A 495 1.88 9.36 -21.40
N ASN A 496 1.55 8.08 -21.53
CA ASN A 496 2.28 7.20 -22.44
C ASN A 496 2.08 7.71 -23.88
N GLY A 497 3.11 7.62 -24.73
CA GLY A 497 3.13 8.25 -26.07
C GLY A 497 2.04 7.77 -27.04
N SER A 498 1.34 6.69 -26.71
CA SER A 498 0.22 6.14 -27.46
C SER A 498 -0.96 5.86 -26.52
N LYS A 499 -1.09 4.65 -25.97
CA LYS A 499 -2.27 4.23 -25.22
C LYS A 499 -1.92 3.96 -23.76
N GLY A 500 -2.77 4.36 -22.81
CA GLY A 500 -2.64 3.99 -21.41
C GLY A 500 -2.87 2.49 -21.23
N PHE A 501 -4.12 2.05 -21.39
CA PHE A 501 -4.49 0.64 -21.39
C PHE A 501 -4.80 0.17 -22.82
N ASP A 502 -3.97 -0.70 -23.37
CA ASP A 502 -4.07 -1.20 -24.74
C ASP A 502 -4.47 -2.68 -24.78
N GLN A 503 -5.57 -3.00 -25.46
CA GLN A 503 -5.93 -4.39 -25.75
C GLN A 503 -4.87 -5.11 -26.58
N ASN A 504 -4.25 -4.39 -27.53
CA ASN A 504 -3.26 -4.91 -28.48
C ASN A 504 -3.69 -6.23 -29.17
N HIS A 505 -4.92 -6.30 -29.68
CA HIS A 505 -5.47 -7.50 -30.33
C HIS A 505 -5.55 -8.75 -29.44
N ASN A 506 -5.44 -8.61 -28.12
CA ASN A 506 -5.64 -9.73 -27.20
C ASN A 506 -7.08 -10.26 -27.32
N LEU A 507 -7.19 -11.58 -27.35
CA LEU A 507 -8.44 -12.33 -27.43
C LEU A 507 -8.84 -12.99 -26.10
N GLY A 508 -7.98 -12.91 -25.07
CA GLY A 508 -8.24 -13.44 -23.72
C GLY A 508 -8.99 -12.43 -22.83
N ASP A 509 -9.08 -12.75 -21.54
CA ASP A 509 -9.76 -11.87 -20.58
C ASP A 509 -9.01 -10.56 -20.39
N ILE A 510 -9.76 -9.47 -20.28
CA ILE A 510 -9.25 -8.16 -19.87
C ILE A 510 -10.13 -7.66 -18.72
N ILE A 511 -9.60 -7.72 -17.50
CA ILE A 511 -10.29 -7.30 -16.29
C ILE A 511 -9.60 -6.04 -15.75
N ILE A 512 -10.33 -4.94 -15.67
CA ILE A 512 -9.78 -3.64 -15.24
C ILE A 512 -10.67 -3.12 -14.11
N ASN A 513 -10.12 -3.03 -12.91
CA ASN A 513 -10.83 -2.56 -11.74
C ASN A 513 -10.10 -1.38 -11.11
N ASN A 514 -10.85 -0.33 -10.75
CA ASN A 514 -10.32 0.81 -10.03
C ASN A 514 -9.06 1.37 -10.72
N CYS A 515 -9.05 1.53 -12.05
CA CYS A 515 -7.88 2.04 -12.75
C CYS A 515 -8.10 3.51 -13.15
N THR A 516 -7.01 4.28 -13.21
CA THR A 516 -7.03 5.67 -13.70
C THR A 516 -6.22 5.78 -14.98
N GLY A 517 -6.84 6.30 -16.04
CA GLY A 517 -6.19 6.59 -17.32
C GLY A 517 -6.12 8.09 -17.60
N TYR A 518 -4.96 8.57 -18.00
CA TYR A 518 -4.72 9.95 -18.41
C TYR A 518 -3.83 10.00 -19.64
N SER A 519 -4.27 10.74 -20.66
CA SER A 519 -3.46 10.99 -21.84
C SER A 519 -3.74 12.39 -22.35
N LEU A 520 -2.70 13.15 -22.65
CA LEU A 520 -2.81 14.42 -23.36
C LEU A 520 -2.72 14.19 -24.87
N GLN A 521 -3.54 14.91 -25.63
CA GLN A 521 -3.51 14.85 -27.10
C GLN A 521 -2.12 15.22 -27.66
N ALA A 522 -1.41 16.11 -26.97
CA ALA A 522 -0.06 16.54 -27.33
C ALA A 522 0.98 15.41 -27.35
N PHE A 523 0.72 14.28 -26.68
CA PHE A 523 1.62 13.13 -26.66
C PHE A 523 1.54 12.28 -27.94
N GLY A 524 0.47 12.41 -28.72
CA GLY A 524 0.40 11.74 -30.02
C GLY A 524 -1.00 11.64 -30.61
N SER A 525 -1.06 11.45 -31.93
CA SER A 525 -2.32 11.25 -32.67
C SER A 525 -3.11 10.00 -32.25
N LYS A 526 -2.46 9.09 -31.51
CA LYS A 526 -3.04 7.88 -30.91
C LYS A 526 -3.09 7.96 -29.38
N ALA A 527 -3.14 9.16 -28.79
CA ALA A 527 -3.38 9.35 -27.36
C ALA A 527 -4.74 8.76 -26.95
N TYR A 528 -4.71 7.64 -26.21
CA TYR A 528 -5.89 7.05 -25.58
C TYR A 528 -5.61 6.75 -24.12
N ALA A 529 -6.53 7.09 -23.22
CA ALA A 529 -6.48 6.59 -21.85
C ALA A 529 -6.78 5.08 -21.82
N TYR A 530 -7.81 4.65 -22.57
CA TYR A 530 -8.19 3.25 -22.75
C TYR A 530 -8.48 2.95 -24.21
N ARG A 531 -8.00 1.82 -24.71
CA ARG A 531 -8.26 1.36 -26.08
C ARG A 531 -8.48 -0.15 -26.15
N ILE A 532 -9.73 -0.56 -25.94
CA ILE A 532 -10.22 -1.94 -25.88
C ILE A 532 -11.50 -2.03 -26.71
N TYR A 533 -11.40 -2.54 -27.94
CA TYR A 533 -12.48 -2.40 -28.92
C TYR A 533 -12.64 -3.58 -29.88
N GLU A 534 -11.72 -4.52 -29.88
CA GLU A 534 -11.72 -5.67 -30.77
C GLU A 534 -12.42 -6.85 -30.11
N PRO A 535 -13.21 -7.66 -30.86
CA PRO A 535 -13.88 -8.82 -30.29
C PRO A 535 -12.92 -9.78 -29.61
N LEU A 536 -13.33 -10.33 -28.47
CA LEU A 536 -12.59 -11.39 -27.77
C LEU A 536 -12.95 -12.78 -28.31
N ALA A 537 -12.18 -13.79 -27.94
CA ALA A 537 -12.54 -15.17 -28.21
C ALA A 537 -13.78 -15.59 -27.40
N GLU A 538 -14.51 -16.59 -27.90
CA GLU A 538 -15.64 -17.18 -27.18
C GLU A 538 -15.19 -17.67 -25.78
N GLY A 539 -15.95 -17.29 -24.75
CA GLY A 539 -15.67 -17.60 -23.35
C GLY A 539 -14.76 -16.59 -22.64
N SER A 540 -14.07 -15.71 -23.37
CA SER A 540 -13.31 -14.60 -22.80
C SER A 540 -14.21 -13.40 -22.49
N VAL A 541 -13.82 -12.58 -21.52
CA VAL A 541 -14.58 -11.40 -21.09
C VAL A 541 -13.74 -10.12 -21.06
N CYS A 542 -14.39 -8.99 -21.31
CA CYS A 542 -13.85 -7.67 -20.98
C CYS A 542 -14.74 -7.07 -19.89
N GLU A 543 -14.20 -6.90 -18.69
CA GLU A 543 -14.91 -6.36 -17.55
C GLU A 543 -14.17 -5.14 -17.02
N VAL A 544 -14.83 -3.99 -17.00
CA VAL A 544 -14.25 -2.73 -16.56
C VAL A 544 -15.14 -2.15 -15.45
N SER A 545 -14.59 -2.02 -14.25
CA SER A 545 -15.32 -1.54 -13.08
C SER A 545 -14.58 -0.43 -12.34
N ASN A 546 -15.32 0.55 -11.80
CA ASN A 546 -14.82 1.65 -10.98
C ASN A 546 -13.64 2.45 -11.59
N SER A 547 -13.47 2.42 -12.91
CA SER A 547 -12.32 3.01 -13.57
C SER A 547 -12.64 4.40 -14.09
N VAL A 548 -11.63 5.26 -14.15
CA VAL A 548 -11.80 6.65 -14.58
C VAL A 548 -10.86 7.03 -15.70
N ALA A 549 -11.35 7.90 -16.59
CA ALA A 549 -10.50 8.68 -17.48
C ALA A 549 -10.65 10.16 -17.15
N ILE A 550 -9.52 10.85 -17.10
CA ILE A 550 -9.48 12.29 -16.83
C ILE A 550 -9.56 13.04 -18.16
N ASP A 551 -10.55 13.91 -18.29
CA ASP A 551 -10.96 14.53 -19.55
C ASP A 551 -11.58 15.94 -19.38
N ASP A 552 -11.78 16.71 -20.46
CA ASP A 552 -12.42 18.04 -20.49
C ASP A 552 -13.80 18.04 -21.18
N TYR A 553 -14.31 16.88 -21.59
CA TYR A 553 -15.63 16.81 -22.22
C TYR A 553 -16.76 16.90 -21.21
N THR A 554 -17.76 17.72 -21.56
CA THR A 554 -18.97 17.89 -20.76
C THR A 554 -20.05 16.85 -21.07
N VAL A 555 -19.89 16.05 -22.13
CA VAL A 555 -20.86 15.04 -22.58
C VAL A 555 -20.13 13.82 -23.14
N LYS A 556 -20.61 12.63 -22.79
CA LYS A 556 -20.16 11.33 -23.34
C LYS A 556 -20.76 11.12 -24.73
N THR A 557 -20.23 11.81 -25.73
CA THR A 557 -20.62 11.63 -27.14
C THR A 557 -19.69 10.62 -27.81
N ALA A 558 -20.24 9.44 -28.13
CA ALA A 558 -19.54 8.47 -28.96
C ALA A 558 -19.54 8.92 -30.42
N SER A 559 -18.39 8.82 -31.09
CA SER A 559 -18.36 8.79 -32.56
C SER A 559 -18.93 7.47 -33.10
N ASP A 560 -19.09 7.36 -34.42
CA ASP A 560 -19.56 6.12 -35.10
C ASP A 560 -18.70 4.88 -34.80
N LYS A 561 -17.52 5.04 -34.19
CA LYS A 561 -16.60 3.96 -33.80
C LYS A 561 -16.63 3.63 -32.31
N GLY A 562 -17.57 4.20 -31.55
CA GLY A 562 -17.64 4.01 -30.09
C GLY A 562 -16.45 4.61 -29.34
N GLU A 563 -15.69 5.51 -29.98
CA GLU A 563 -14.67 6.32 -29.34
C GLU A 563 -15.36 7.50 -28.64
N TYR A 564 -15.07 7.66 -27.34
CA TYR A 564 -15.43 8.82 -26.54
C TYR A 564 -14.28 9.84 -26.59
N GLY A 565 -14.66 11.09 -26.78
CA GLY A 565 -13.76 12.23 -26.87
C GLY A 565 -13.41 12.69 -28.28
N TYR A 566 -12.62 13.76 -28.36
CA TYR A 566 -12.38 14.47 -29.62
C TYR A 566 -10.90 14.74 -29.87
N LYS A 567 -10.50 14.69 -31.15
CA LYS A 567 -9.10 14.87 -31.56
C LYS A 567 -8.59 16.30 -31.45
N ASP A 568 -9.48 17.28 -31.33
CA ASP A 568 -9.20 18.72 -31.30
C ASP A 568 -9.14 19.30 -29.87
N LYS A 569 -9.11 18.45 -28.85
CA LYS A 569 -9.21 18.82 -27.44
C LYS A 569 -7.95 18.46 -26.67
N LYS A 570 -7.87 18.91 -25.40
CA LYS A 570 -6.65 18.81 -24.58
C LYS A 570 -6.27 17.35 -24.31
N TYR A 571 -7.25 16.52 -23.96
CA TYR A 571 -7.04 15.13 -23.59
C TYR A 571 -7.20 14.19 -24.78
N GLY A 572 -6.62 13.00 -24.61
CA GLY A 572 -6.80 11.87 -25.51
C GLY A 572 -8.17 11.24 -25.37
N ARG A 573 -8.36 10.09 -26.01
CA ARG A 573 -9.67 9.45 -26.15
C ARG A 573 -9.83 8.22 -25.28
N VAL A 574 -11.07 7.76 -25.14
CA VAL A 574 -11.42 6.49 -24.51
C VAL A 574 -12.19 5.64 -25.52
N GLN A 575 -11.82 4.38 -25.67
CA GLN A 575 -12.59 3.43 -26.48
C GLN A 575 -12.66 2.11 -25.72
N VAL A 576 -13.85 1.79 -25.19
CA VAL A 576 -14.15 0.55 -24.49
C VAL A 576 -15.47 0.03 -25.06
N THR A 577 -15.43 -0.65 -26.21
CA THR A 577 -16.67 -1.00 -26.96
C THR A 577 -17.04 -2.48 -26.89
N VAL A 578 -16.13 -3.32 -26.39
CA VAL A 578 -16.30 -4.78 -26.28
C VAL A 578 -16.44 -5.26 -24.85
N ALA A 579 -16.57 -4.33 -23.89
CA ALA A 579 -16.81 -4.69 -22.52
C ALA A 579 -18.13 -5.44 -22.39
N SER A 580 -18.04 -6.70 -21.96
CA SER A 580 -19.18 -7.50 -21.52
C SER A 580 -19.78 -6.96 -20.22
N LYS A 581 -19.02 -6.15 -19.47
CA LYS A 581 -19.45 -5.46 -18.26
C LYS A 581 -18.73 -4.11 -18.14
N GLU A 582 -19.50 -3.03 -18.08
CA GLU A 582 -19.04 -1.71 -17.62
C GLU A 582 -19.85 -1.32 -16.39
N GLN A 583 -19.19 -1.14 -15.24
CA GLN A 583 -19.86 -0.85 -13.98
C GLN A 583 -19.21 0.33 -13.26
N THR A 584 -20.00 1.36 -12.94
CA THR A 584 -19.56 2.52 -12.13
C THR A 584 -18.27 3.19 -12.64
N ASN A 585 -18.00 3.15 -13.95
CA ASN A 585 -16.89 3.86 -14.57
C ASN A 585 -17.27 5.32 -14.86
N ASP A 586 -16.31 6.23 -14.80
CA ASP A 586 -16.47 7.61 -15.24
C ASP A 586 -15.38 8.03 -16.24
N TRP A 587 -15.78 8.18 -17.50
CA TRP A 587 -14.87 8.55 -18.59
C TRP A 587 -14.78 10.07 -18.82
N LEU A 588 -15.37 10.88 -17.94
CA LEU A 588 -15.50 12.34 -18.07
C LEU A 588 -14.99 13.09 -16.82
N CYS A 589 -14.10 12.49 -16.03
CA CYS A 589 -13.64 13.12 -14.80
C CYS A 589 -12.87 14.41 -15.14
N SER A 590 -13.31 15.54 -14.59
CA SER A 590 -12.66 16.83 -14.81
C SER A 590 -11.42 16.98 -13.93
N GLU A 591 -10.47 17.85 -14.32
CA GLU A 591 -9.30 18.14 -13.45
C GLU A 591 -9.71 18.63 -12.05
N ALA A 592 -10.85 19.30 -11.92
CA ALA A 592 -11.35 19.80 -10.63
C ALA A 592 -11.73 18.68 -9.65
N ASN A 593 -11.82 17.44 -10.12
CA ASN A 593 -12.05 16.29 -9.27
C ASN A 593 -10.79 15.82 -8.53
N PHE A 594 -9.61 16.31 -8.91
CA PHE A 594 -8.33 15.83 -8.41
C PHE A 594 -7.54 16.94 -7.71
N GLN A 595 -6.72 16.56 -6.74
CA GLN A 595 -5.90 17.48 -5.94
C GLN A 595 -4.88 18.21 -6.82
N SER A 596 -4.22 17.47 -7.71
CA SER A 596 -3.33 18.03 -8.74
C SER A 596 -3.43 17.25 -10.04
N MET A 597 -3.23 17.97 -11.15
CA MET A 597 -3.05 17.40 -12.49
C MET A 597 -1.72 17.83 -13.14
N ASN A 598 -0.87 18.54 -12.39
CA ASN A 598 0.37 19.13 -12.90
C ASN A 598 1.63 18.62 -12.17
N ASP A 599 1.47 17.98 -11.01
CA ASP A 599 2.59 17.52 -10.18
C ASP A 599 3.07 16.12 -10.60
N TYR A 600 3.46 15.96 -11.87
CA TYR A 600 3.92 14.69 -12.43
C TYR A 600 5.16 14.12 -11.71
N ALA A 601 5.94 14.97 -11.03
CA ALA A 601 7.09 14.55 -10.23
C ALA A 601 6.71 13.57 -9.12
N ASP A 602 5.48 13.66 -8.59
CA ASP A 602 4.99 12.76 -7.54
C ASP A 602 4.97 11.29 -7.99
N LEU A 603 4.66 11.05 -9.26
CA LEU A 603 4.53 9.71 -9.85
C LEU A 603 5.84 8.92 -9.79
N ILE A 604 6.97 9.63 -9.89
CA ILE A 604 8.33 9.06 -9.91
C ILE A 604 9.18 9.54 -8.75
N GLY A 605 8.56 10.05 -7.69
CA GLY A 605 9.24 10.44 -6.46
C GLY A 605 10.00 9.27 -5.80
N PRO A 606 10.93 9.52 -4.86
CA PRO A 606 11.60 8.45 -4.14
C PRO A 606 10.61 7.50 -3.45
N ARG A 607 10.90 6.21 -3.48
CA ARG A 607 10.19 5.21 -2.64
C ARG A 607 10.51 5.45 -1.17
N GLN A 608 9.67 4.94 -0.29
CA GLN A 608 9.95 4.83 1.13
C GLN A 608 11.12 3.87 1.37
N ASP A 609 11.72 3.90 2.56
CA ASP A 609 12.87 3.06 2.92
C ASP A 609 12.57 1.55 2.89
N ASP A 610 11.29 1.18 3.05
CA ASP A 610 10.80 -0.20 2.94
C ASP A 610 10.48 -0.62 1.49
N GLY A 611 10.62 0.31 0.53
CA GLY A 611 10.36 0.11 -0.88
C GLY A 611 8.95 0.47 -1.33
N ASN A 612 8.01 0.72 -0.41
CA ASN A 612 6.65 1.08 -0.78
C ASN A 612 6.62 2.42 -1.52
N LEU A 613 5.70 2.51 -2.48
CA LEU A 613 5.32 3.81 -3.00
C LEU A 613 4.50 4.53 -1.92
N ASN A 614 4.83 5.79 -1.65
CA ASN A 614 4.01 6.60 -0.76
C ASN A 614 2.80 7.12 -1.54
N TRP A 615 1.75 6.29 -1.63
CA TRP A 615 0.51 6.60 -2.34
C TRP A 615 -0.19 7.85 -1.78
N ASP A 616 -0.04 8.10 -0.48
CA ASP A 616 -0.62 9.26 0.21
C ASP A 616 0.07 10.57 -0.20
N ASN A 617 1.34 10.51 -0.63
CA ASN A 617 2.09 11.66 -1.13
C ASN A 617 1.88 11.94 -2.63
N ILE A 618 1.20 11.05 -3.36
CA ILE A 618 0.91 11.29 -4.77
C ILE A 618 -0.35 12.13 -4.84
N THR A 619 -0.17 13.43 -5.08
CA THR A 619 -1.29 14.38 -5.25
C THR A 619 -1.85 14.35 -6.68
N TRP A 620 -0.99 13.96 -7.64
CA TRP A 620 -1.36 13.83 -9.04
C TRP A 620 -2.47 12.79 -9.22
N GLY A 621 -3.58 13.18 -9.84
CA GLY A 621 -4.72 12.28 -10.11
C GLY A 621 -5.40 11.72 -8.86
N HIS A 622 -5.04 12.22 -7.66
CA HIS A 622 -5.65 11.83 -6.40
C HIS A 622 -6.96 12.58 -6.24
N PRO A 623 -8.09 11.92 -5.91
CA PRO A 623 -9.36 12.61 -5.69
C PRO A 623 -9.25 13.73 -4.64
N THR A 624 -9.94 14.84 -4.85
CA THR A 624 -10.11 15.87 -3.81
C THR A 624 -10.88 15.30 -2.62
N VAL A 625 -10.55 15.72 -1.40
CA VAL A 625 -11.27 15.29 -0.19
C VAL A 625 -12.75 15.61 -0.33
N ASP A 626 -13.61 14.67 0.08
CA ASP A 626 -15.08 14.77 -0.02
C ASP A 626 -15.62 14.93 -1.45
N ASN A 627 -14.88 14.48 -2.47
CA ASN A 627 -15.31 14.61 -3.85
C ASN A 627 -16.59 13.82 -4.11
N ALA A 628 -17.69 14.55 -4.27
CA ALA A 628 -19.02 13.99 -4.40
C ALA A 628 -19.26 13.13 -5.66
N THR A 629 -18.36 13.11 -6.65
CA THR A 629 -18.56 12.34 -7.91
C THR A 629 -17.68 11.10 -8.02
N ILE A 630 -16.54 11.03 -7.32
CA ILE A 630 -15.63 9.89 -7.41
C ILE A 630 -15.33 9.21 -6.07
N VAL A 631 -15.49 9.91 -4.93
CA VAL A 631 -15.29 9.29 -3.60
C VAL A 631 -16.56 8.55 -3.18
N ASP A 632 -16.43 7.32 -2.69
CA ASP A 632 -17.54 6.46 -2.26
C ASP A 632 -18.61 6.20 -3.35
N ARG A 633 -18.21 6.13 -4.64
CA ARG A 633 -19.14 6.00 -5.79
C ARG A 633 -19.05 4.68 -6.55
N GLY A 634 -18.11 3.83 -6.20
CA GLY A 634 -17.83 2.56 -6.85
C GLY A 634 -18.78 1.44 -6.43
N THR A 635 -18.59 0.30 -7.07
CA THR A 635 -19.16 -0.99 -6.68
C THR A 635 -18.07 -1.84 -6.06
N ALA A 636 -18.32 -2.42 -4.88
CA ALA A 636 -17.41 -3.39 -4.27
C ALA A 636 -17.02 -4.51 -5.25
N ILE A 637 -15.71 -4.75 -5.38
CA ILE A 637 -15.16 -5.80 -6.23
C ILE A 637 -14.80 -7.00 -5.36
N ALA A 638 -15.53 -8.10 -5.54
CA ALA A 638 -15.26 -9.37 -4.87
C ALA A 638 -14.03 -10.07 -5.47
N ALA A 639 -13.50 -11.06 -4.75
CA ALA A 639 -12.45 -11.92 -5.28
C ALA A 639 -12.90 -12.61 -6.57
N ASN A 640 -12.00 -12.67 -7.55
CA ASN A 640 -12.28 -13.27 -8.85
C ASN A 640 -11.78 -14.71 -8.88
N THR A 641 -12.71 -15.66 -8.88
CA THR A 641 -12.42 -17.10 -8.83
C THR A 641 -12.24 -17.73 -10.23
N ARG A 642 -12.26 -16.95 -11.30
CA ARG A 642 -12.15 -17.45 -12.68
C ARG A 642 -10.83 -18.20 -12.93
N TYR A 643 -9.79 -17.86 -12.18
CA TYR A 643 -8.43 -18.38 -12.37
C TYR A 643 -8.00 -19.39 -11.30
N ASP A 644 -8.91 -19.86 -10.45
CA ASP A 644 -8.61 -20.84 -9.39
C ASP A 644 -8.04 -22.14 -9.96
N ALA A 645 -8.52 -22.57 -11.13
CA ALA A 645 -8.05 -23.79 -11.80
C ALA A 645 -6.58 -23.70 -12.24
N SER A 646 -6.06 -22.50 -12.50
CA SER A 646 -4.64 -22.26 -12.79
C SER A 646 -3.84 -21.86 -11.55
N GLY A 647 -4.45 -21.86 -10.36
CA GLY A 647 -3.79 -21.49 -9.10
C GLY A 647 -3.50 -19.99 -8.95
N VAL A 648 -4.08 -19.14 -9.81
CA VAL A 648 -3.85 -17.70 -9.77
C VAL A 648 -4.90 -17.04 -8.89
N ALA A 649 -4.45 -16.44 -7.79
CA ALA A 649 -5.31 -15.71 -6.88
C ALA A 649 -5.51 -14.26 -7.35
N VAL A 650 -6.77 -13.82 -7.39
CA VAL A 650 -7.15 -12.42 -7.62
C VAL A 650 -8.06 -12.00 -6.46
N PRO A 651 -7.52 -11.35 -5.42
CA PRO A 651 -8.28 -11.01 -4.23
C PRO A 651 -9.31 -9.92 -4.51
N ALA A 652 -10.23 -9.73 -3.56
CA ALA A 652 -11.15 -8.60 -3.56
C ALA A 652 -10.37 -7.28 -3.44
N ILE A 653 -10.95 -6.20 -3.97
CA ILE A 653 -10.39 -4.85 -3.78
C ILE A 653 -10.92 -4.29 -2.47
N ALA A 654 -10.01 -4.10 -1.51
CA ALA A 654 -10.28 -3.36 -0.28
C ALA A 654 -10.56 -1.89 -0.60
N TYR A 655 -11.45 -1.28 0.19
CA TYR A 655 -11.86 0.11 0.11
C TYR A 655 -12.21 0.65 1.49
N ALA A 656 -12.21 1.97 1.65
CA ALA A 656 -12.67 2.65 2.86
C ALA A 656 -14.03 3.32 2.61
N GLY A 657 -14.66 3.85 3.66
CA GLY A 657 -15.96 4.50 3.51
C GLY A 657 -17.13 3.53 3.28
N THR A 658 -18.11 3.99 2.49
CA THR A 658 -19.36 3.27 2.21
C THR A 658 -19.34 2.50 0.88
N ALA A 659 -18.41 2.83 -0.03
CA ALA A 659 -18.18 2.14 -1.29
C ALA A 659 -16.76 2.46 -1.81
N PRO A 660 -16.19 1.71 -2.77
CA PRO A 660 -14.91 2.07 -3.36
C PRO A 660 -14.92 3.45 -3.99
N ASP A 661 -13.79 4.13 -3.99
CA ASP A 661 -13.57 5.29 -4.83
C ASP A 661 -13.44 4.87 -6.29
N LEU A 662 -13.71 5.80 -7.21
CA LEU A 662 -13.44 5.61 -8.62
C LEU A 662 -11.99 5.96 -8.92
N GLY A 663 -11.33 5.10 -9.70
CA GLY A 663 -9.93 5.25 -10.08
C GLY A 663 -8.97 4.47 -9.18
N ALA A 664 -7.67 4.72 -9.37
CA ALA A 664 -6.56 3.99 -8.77
C ALA A 664 -6.33 4.30 -7.29
N PHE A 665 -6.76 5.47 -6.83
CA PHE A 665 -6.61 5.93 -5.46
C PHE A 665 -7.89 5.65 -4.66
N GLU A 666 -7.70 5.39 -3.38
CA GLU A 666 -8.78 5.12 -2.43
C GLU A 666 -8.56 5.97 -1.18
N GLN A 667 -9.40 6.97 -0.97
CA GLN A 667 -9.32 7.86 0.17
C GLN A 667 -9.62 7.12 1.46
N GLY A 668 -8.85 7.41 2.51
CA GLY A 668 -9.04 6.81 3.83
C GLY A 668 -8.42 5.42 3.99
N LEU A 669 -7.92 4.79 2.92
CA LEU A 669 -6.95 3.71 3.04
C LEU A 669 -5.55 4.28 3.28
N VAL A 670 -5.22 4.54 4.55
CA VAL A 670 -3.86 4.93 4.92
C VAL A 670 -2.91 3.73 4.91
N SER A 671 -1.72 3.94 4.37
CA SER A 671 -0.63 2.97 4.48
C SER A 671 -0.23 2.79 5.96
N LYS A 672 -0.35 1.57 6.50
CA LYS A 672 0.10 1.31 7.88
C LYS A 672 1.61 1.06 7.90
N LYS A 673 2.36 1.88 8.64
CA LYS A 673 3.72 1.56 9.06
C LYS A 673 3.69 0.30 9.92
N ALA A 674 4.30 -0.79 9.46
CA ALA A 674 4.59 -1.95 10.29
C ALA A 674 6.06 -1.88 10.75
N ASN A 675 6.29 -1.92 12.06
CA ASN A 675 7.63 -2.02 12.63
C ASN A 675 8.05 -3.49 12.66
N TYR A 676 9.09 -3.84 11.92
CA TYR A 676 9.51 -5.22 11.68
C TYR A 676 10.66 -5.66 12.62
N GLY A 677 10.64 -6.91 13.11
CA GLY A 677 11.77 -7.53 13.85
C GLY A 677 12.70 -8.33 12.94
N THR A 678 13.88 -8.75 13.40
CA THR A 678 14.79 -9.62 12.62
C THR A 678 14.62 -11.08 13.09
N ILE A 679 14.54 -12.07 12.18
CA ILE A 679 14.44 -13.50 12.57
C ILE A 679 15.80 -14.18 12.41
N ASP A 680 16.20 -15.01 13.37
CA ASP A 680 17.46 -15.77 13.34
C ASP A 680 17.31 -17.18 12.78
N ALA A 681 16.32 -17.95 13.25
CA ALA A 681 16.07 -19.32 12.81
C ALA A 681 14.66 -19.82 13.22
N ILE A 682 14.08 -20.73 12.44
CA ILE A 682 12.85 -21.47 12.75
C ILE A 682 13.20 -22.90 13.20
N LYS A 683 12.76 -23.34 14.38
CA LYS A 683 12.94 -24.71 14.91
C LYS A 683 11.59 -25.43 15.07
N THR A 684 11.52 -26.67 14.60
CA THR A 684 10.30 -27.51 14.65
C THR A 684 10.23 -28.35 15.94
N LEU A 685 9.06 -28.42 16.56
CA LEU A 685 8.69 -29.49 17.48
C LEU A 685 7.51 -30.23 16.84
N SER A 686 7.74 -31.40 16.25
CA SER A 686 6.70 -32.10 15.49
C SER A 686 6.07 -33.26 16.26
N ALA A 687 4.75 -33.42 16.07
CA ALA A 687 4.08 -34.72 16.04
C ALA A 687 2.99 -34.66 14.95
N LYS A 688 3.05 -35.58 13.97
CA LYS A 688 2.12 -35.66 12.83
C LYS A 688 0.65 -35.77 13.26
N ALA A 689 -0.23 -35.00 12.62
CA ALA A 689 -1.67 -35.23 12.62
C ALA A 689 -2.20 -35.52 11.19
N GLY A 690 -2.39 -36.80 10.84
CA GLY A 690 -2.98 -37.19 9.55
C GLY A 690 -2.04 -37.05 8.33
N GLN A 691 -2.59 -36.59 7.19
CA GLN A 691 -1.86 -36.42 5.91
C GLN A 691 -1.40 -34.98 5.61
N LYS A 692 -1.75 -34.00 6.46
CA LYS A 692 -1.41 -32.59 6.26
C LYS A 692 -0.27 -32.17 7.17
N ARG A 693 0.53 -31.21 6.74
CA ARG A 693 1.65 -30.68 7.51
C ARG A 693 1.79 -29.18 7.25
N ALA A 694 1.94 -28.38 8.29
CA ALA A 694 2.42 -27.01 8.11
C ALA A 694 3.95 -27.00 7.99
N SER A 695 4.46 -26.13 7.13
CA SER A 695 5.84 -25.72 7.08
C SER A 695 5.90 -24.19 7.15
N LEU A 696 6.99 -23.69 7.72
CA LEU A 696 7.25 -22.26 7.77
C LEU A 696 8.54 -21.98 7.00
N VAL A 697 8.46 -20.97 6.14
CA VAL A 697 9.57 -20.41 5.37
C VAL A 697 9.92 -19.10 6.05
N GLN A 698 11.17 -18.95 6.45
CA GLN A 698 11.63 -17.66 6.95
C GLN A 698 11.94 -16.73 5.77
N ALA A 699 11.35 -15.54 5.75
CA ALA A 699 11.76 -14.42 4.93
C ALA A 699 12.40 -13.33 5.84
N PHE A 700 13.02 -12.31 5.24
CA PHE A 700 13.71 -11.26 6.00
C PHE A 700 12.74 -10.32 6.74
N ASN A 701 13.24 -9.64 7.78
CA ASN A 701 12.49 -8.66 8.60
C ASN A 701 11.17 -9.18 9.19
N GLY A 702 11.22 -10.33 9.86
CA GLY A 702 10.06 -10.79 10.61
C GLY A 702 9.04 -11.51 9.75
N MET A 703 9.15 -11.50 8.42
CA MET A 703 8.21 -12.20 7.56
C MET A 703 8.44 -13.72 7.60
N VAL A 704 7.36 -14.47 7.75
CA VAL A 704 7.31 -15.92 7.68
C VAL A 704 6.21 -16.32 6.72
N ILE A 705 6.53 -17.14 5.73
CA ILE A 705 5.54 -17.76 4.85
C ILE A 705 5.10 -19.07 5.51
N VAL A 706 3.81 -19.23 5.66
CA VAL A 706 3.17 -20.44 6.16
C VAL A 706 2.69 -21.23 4.95
N ASN A 707 3.17 -22.46 4.80
CA ASN A 707 2.71 -23.41 3.79
C ASN A 707 2.03 -24.61 4.47
N ILE A 708 0.93 -25.08 3.90
CA ILE A 708 0.15 -26.23 4.33
C ILE A 708 0.29 -27.33 3.26
N GLU A 709 1.25 -28.22 3.47
CA GLU A 709 1.41 -29.44 2.66
C GLU A 709 0.14 -30.31 2.79
N GLY A 710 -0.44 -30.65 1.64
CA GLY A 710 -1.69 -31.42 1.58
C GLY A 710 -2.96 -30.62 1.89
N GLY A 711 -2.85 -29.30 2.08
CA GLY A 711 -4.01 -28.40 2.14
C GLY A 711 -4.64 -28.17 0.76
N VAL A 712 -5.88 -27.71 0.73
CA VAL A 712 -6.59 -27.34 -0.51
C VAL A 712 -7.23 -25.96 -0.38
N ALA A 713 -7.46 -25.28 -1.50
CA ALA A 713 -7.75 -23.84 -1.59
C ALA A 713 -8.92 -23.32 -0.70
N HIS A 714 -9.93 -24.15 -0.42
CA HIS A 714 -11.13 -23.75 0.34
C HIS A 714 -11.01 -23.97 1.86
N GLU A 715 -9.90 -24.55 2.32
CA GLU A 715 -9.68 -24.86 3.72
C GLU A 715 -9.17 -23.62 4.47
N LYS A 716 -9.89 -23.27 5.55
CA LYS A 716 -9.57 -22.14 6.43
C LYS A 716 -8.56 -22.50 7.51
N TYR A 717 -7.46 -21.78 7.58
CA TYR A 717 -6.41 -21.94 8.58
C TYR A 717 -6.22 -20.65 9.37
N THR A 718 -5.66 -20.76 10.57
CA THR A 718 -5.31 -19.64 11.45
C THR A 718 -3.88 -19.82 11.92
N VAL A 719 -3.09 -18.76 11.82
CA VAL A 719 -1.75 -18.65 12.40
C VAL A 719 -1.87 -17.78 13.65
N SER A 720 -1.63 -18.35 14.82
CA SER A 720 -1.64 -17.62 16.09
C SER A 720 -0.21 -17.57 16.64
N ALA A 721 0.30 -16.38 16.93
CA ALA A 721 1.60 -16.17 17.53
C ALA A 721 1.42 -16.06 19.04
N TYR A 722 2.22 -16.80 19.79
CA TYR A 722 2.29 -16.74 21.24
C TYR A 722 3.70 -16.41 21.68
N SER A 723 3.82 -15.74 22.81
CA SER A 723 5.09 -15.61 23.52
C SER A 723 5.52 -16.95 24.13
N ALA A 724 6.77 -17.05 24.56
CA ALA A 724 7.29 -18.24 25.24
C ALA A 724 6.58 -18.57 26.57
N ASN A 725 5.94 -17.58 27.23
CA ASN A 725 5.12 -17.77 28.43
C ASN A 725 3.63 -18.05 28.12
N GLY A 726 3.26 -18.18 26.84
CA GLY A 726 1.93 -18.60 26.41
C GLY A 726 0.90 -17.47 26.29
N ALA A 727 1.31 -16.21 26.33
CA ALA A 727 0.43 -15.08 26.01
C ALA A 727 0.20 -15.03 24.50
N LEU A 728 -1.04 -14.85 24.07
CA LEU A 728 -1.36 -14.63 22.67
C LEU A 728 -0.78 -13.27 22.27
N LEU A 729 0.06 -13.25 21.24
CA LEU A 729 0.65 -12.06 20.67
C LEU A 729 -0.15 -11.56 19.49
N GLY A 730 -0.79 -12.43 18.70
CA GLY A 730 -1.62 -12.03 17.57
C GLY A 730 -2.09 -13.19 16.72
N GLU A 731 -3.01 -12.92 15.78
CA GLU A 731 -3.57 -13.93 14.87
C GLU A 731 -3.65 -13.45 13.42
N HIS A 732 -3.62 -14.40 12.50
CA HIS A 732 -3.82 -14.22 11.07
C HIS A 732 -4.64 -15.37 10.50
N HIS A 733 -5.74 -15.06 9.84
CA HIS A 733 -6.61 -16.05 9.22
C HIS A 733 -6.38 -16.07 7.71
N PHE A 734 -6.27 -17.26 7.13
CA PHE A 734 -6.06 -17.40 5.69
C PHE A 734 -6.78 -18.63 5.13
N ASN A 735 -7.06 -18.60 3.84
CA ASN A 735 -7.62 -19.74 3.11
C ASN A 735 -6.56 -20.27 2.15
N GLY A 736 -6.54 -21.59 1.97
CA GLY A 736 -5.69 -22.26 0.98
C GLY A 736 -4.37 -22.77 1.53
N THR A 737 -3.39 -22.97 0.65
CA THR A 737 -2.16 -23.69 0.99
C THR A 737 -1.06 -22.80 1.53
N ASN A 738 -1.04 -21.50 1.20
CA ASN A 738 0.04 -20.60 1.59
C ASN A 738 -0.50 -19.29 2.14
N THR A 739 0.25 -18.69 3.07
CA THR A 739 0.08 -17.28 3.46
C THR A 739 1.40 -16.72 3.95
N SER A 740 1.52 -15.40 4.07
CA SER A 740 2.68 -14.75 4.68
C SER A 740 2.24 -13.96 5.90
N VAL A 741 2.93 -14.13 7.01
CA VAL A 741 2.72 -13.42 8.26
C VAL A 741 4.01 -12.71 8.65
N TYR A 742 3.93 -11.44 8.97
CA TYR A 742 5.04 -10.80 9.69
C TYR A 742 4.97 -11.21 11.15
N LEU A 743 6.11 -11.26 11.82
CA LEU A 743 6.28 -11.53 13.23
C LEU A 743 6.63 -10.23 13.97
N PRO A 744 6.16 -10.06 15.22
CA PRO A 744 6.29 -8.81 15.95
C PRO A 744 7.74 -8.57 16.32
N SER A 745 8.15 -7.30 16.33
CA SER A 745 9.45 -6.87 16.83
C SER A 745 9.56 -7.17 18.33
N THR A 746 10.15 -8.32 18.63
CA THR A 746 10.37 -8.85 19.98
C THR A 746 11.73 -9.53 19.99
N HIS A 747 12.39 -9.59 21.14
CA HIS A 747 13.62 -10.35 21.28
C HIS A 747 13.27 -11.71 21.94
N GLY A 748 13.56 -12.84 21.30
CA GLY A 748 13.36 -14.17 21.88
C GLY A 748 12.39 -15.07 21.11
N THR A 749 11.86 -16.12 21.76
CA THR A 749 11.08 -17.16 21.07
C THR A 749 9.60 -16.81 20.98
N ILE A 750 9.07 -16.82 19.75
CA ILE A 750 7.65 -16.84 19.42
C ILE A 750 7.23 -18.26 19.08
N ILE A 751 6.11 -18.70 19.62
CA ILE A 751 5.45 -19.96 19.27
C ILE A 751 4.35 -19.64 18.26
N LEU A 752 4.50 -20.11 17.02
CA LEU A 752 3.47 -20.00 16.00
C LEU A 752 2.64 -21.27 15.99
N ARG A 753 1.36 -21.15 16.28
CA ARG A 753 0.39 -22.25 16.19
C ARG A 753 -0.40 -22.10 14.91
N ILE A 754 -0.46 -23.17 14.12
CA ILE A 754 -1.27 -23.22 12.91
C ILE A 754 -2.40 -24.22 13.13
N SER A 755 -3.63 -23.74 13.05
CA SER A 755 -4.83 -24.56 13.29
C SER A 755 -5.89 -24.37 12.22
N GLY A 756 -6.58 -25.46 11.86
CA GLY A 756 -7.69 -25.44 10.90
C GLY A 756 -7.80 -26.76 10.13
N ASN A 757 -9.01 -27.20 9.78
CA ASN A 757 -9.27 -28.39 8.95
C ASN A 757 -8.48 -29.65 9.32
N GLY A 758 -8.42 -29.95 10.63
CA GLY A 758 -7.73 -31.12 11.18
C GLY A 758 -6.23 -30.94 11.42
N LEU A 759 -5.64 -29.79 11.03
CA LEU A 759 -4.26 -29.41 11.34
C LEU A 759 -4.19 -28.68 12.68
N ASN A 760 -3.18 -28.99 13.49
CA ASN A 760 -2.90 -28.33 14.77
C ASN A 760 -1.40 -28.45 15.09
N GLU A 761 -0.58 -27.65 14.40
CA GLU A 761 0.89 -27.71 14.47
C GLU A 761 1.44 -26.49 15.20
N ALA A 762 2.63 -26.62 15.80
CA ALA A 762 3.32 -25.53 16.48
C ALA A 762 4.79 -25.42 16.04
N PHE A 763 5.22 -24.20 15.78
CA PHE A 763 6.58 -23.85 15.37
C PHE A 763 7.18 -22.88 16.37
N LYS A 764 8.49 -22.94 16.54
CA LYS A 764 9.23 -21.96 17.33
C LYS A 764 10.04 -21.08 16.37
N ALA A 765 9.74 -19.79 16.35
CA ALA A 765 10.53 -18.77 15.67
C ALA A 765 11.36 -18.00 16.69
N VAL A 766 12.67 -17.86 16.47
CA VAL A 766 13.55 -17.09 17.36
C VAL A 766 13.81 -15.72 16.75
N MET A 767 13.36 -14.68 17.43
CA MET A 767 13.42 -13.27 17.06
C MET A 767 14.62 -12.57 17.70
N LYS A 768 15.25 -11.65 16.96
CA LYS A 768 16.44 -10.90 17.34
C LYS A 768 16.17 -9.41 17.49
#